data_AF-A0A9W9JNU6-F1
#
_entry.id   AF-A0A9W9JNU6-F1
#
_cell.length_a   1.000
_cell.length_b   1.000
_cell.length_c   1.000
_cell.angle_alpha   90.00
_cell.angle_beta   90.00
_cell.angle_gamma   90.00
#
_symmetry.space_group_name_H-M   'P 1'
#
loop_
_entity.id
_entity.type
_entity.pdbx_description
1 polymer ?
#
loop_
_entity_poly.entity_id
_entity_poly.type
_entity_poly.pdbx_seq_one_letter_code
_entity_poly.pdbx_strand_id
1 'polypeptide(L)'
;MDPMQKLYEVLPGGDIVHPPPFPKRPDLFNRAPLAPALTEDNAFLARRFWQQPDESLGRAWKAHVNRPYKRAADEEESAMHALAHNVYEHLMSNPLLPISRDHARAKFTEEGLDETYNGVQGLDGMEQKVFIHGLNVRDPDLWTKDALTEELTSRGLSTDGRKTELQRRLWEYECDERFGVSRQSNLSHWGIHREPRPVMSPATRTDMSALEMYTAAIKLSPYNPTYWNSRAYCHYLLGHFDLAIGDAYRGELLCEVLTTATQRNKRPGMYTRVWDAIQQHLMTELKIKGVPMTREVLQMRKANGVNYFIPTLRNALHSITSLSLAALNCWDDFDDHMQGQLQRPLPYRDVSVPKKRMTASARVKEEILRRRDNPSALHPSLYGHEWSRGWISGADKYPYDQADVRRESPYFINALNANLFMVNSNDDKFPQRICQVQPLTKDNSFNGLGVFATANIKAGTLIHCEEPVIRGNLIPNRLLDDESEIPLHASRCDNCQTVVDPKEIEHISNHLDALHDPARGPGWGHPADCACVDMMCKCTDVGYFKAARGGLLFCSSNDAISEGMAPHCLAIARETYHFQEFCGLDWGWLHDSMRTNKVTWSGSQYFTHTNERHGTILSLLLKSVFELTLHRRQEDPNLLAHEINELIVLEAGSDTNEPWKDSWFPFTLAGNIQIPFDILFYLGVDIFCDLSFDTWVIQTVLRKLLVNAVPWEHARRGANPTFNNRDGPKPVLHPTLQSRMRDRKEDLSAMEPSFGNFFLFPGLSMFNHSCRPFENALWGYDDKVLNRVVVWANKDIKAGEEIRIPYQRYRIADPVGEDPELNMHAVQLFGKNCECPRCQGRVIAPPVDKGKARSMPGSDTQDDGTVDWTPGPVTIPPKQEYWRGVLGENNSELDYLREYREIVDDIYEKYYDLDPDSQGEEEKKEGDEAADVKAGDPEDISGSKE
;
A
#
# COMPACT_ATOMS: atom_id res chain seq x y z
N MET A 1 17.00 -46.84 20.85
CA MET A 1 16.63 -45.53 20.28
C MET A 1 16.89 -44.48 21.33
N ASP A 2 17.66 -43.46 21.00
CA ASP A 2 18.05 -42.37 21.88
C ASP A 2 16.81 -41.51 22.25
N PRO A 3 16.54 -41.21 23.53
CA PRO A 3 15.45 -40.31 23.92
C PRO A 3 15.54 -38.91 23.28
N MET A 4 16.73 -38.47 22.84
CA MET A 4 16.87 -37.25 22.04
C MET A 4 16.33 -37.40 20.61
N GLN A 5 16.39 -38.58 20.00
CA GLN A 5 15.80 -38.84 18.69
C GLN A 5 14.26 -38.77 18.72
N LYS A 6 13.63 -39.21 19.82
CA LYS A 6 12.17 -39.12 20.00
C LYS A 6 11.65 -37.67 20.02
N LEU A 7 12.45 -36.70 20.50
CA LEU A 7 12.08 -35.28 20.49
C LEU A 7 12.08 -34.68 19.07
N TYR A 8 12.88 -35.23 18.14
CA TYR A 8 12.86 -34.83 16.73
C TYR A 8 11.77 -35.55 15.91
N GLU A 9 11.26 -36.69 16.39
CA GLU A 9 10.20 -37.47 15.73
C GLU A 9 8.77 -37.05 16.10
N VAL A 10 8.59 -36.21 17.13
CA VAL A 10 7.27 -35.70 17.53
C VAL A 10 6.90 -34.50 16.65
N LEU A 11 5.88 -34.65 15.80
CA LEU A 11 5.28 -33.55 15.05
C LEU A 11 5.03 -32.38 16.00
N PRO A 12 5.42 -31.14 15.66
CA PRO A 12 5.15 -30.01 16.52
C PRO A 12 3.65 -30.00 16.87
N GLY A 13 3.33 -29.84 18.16
CA GLY A 13 1.95 -29.58 18.56
C GLY A 13 1.40 -28.39 17.76
N GLY A 14 0.10 -28.38 17.46
CA GLY A 14 -0.53 -27.38 16.60
C GLY A 14 -0.28 -25.92 16.98
N ASP A 15 0.17 -25.67 18.21
CA ASP A 15 0.49 -24.36 18.75
C ASP A 15 1.98 -23.95 18.62
N ILE A 16 2.87 -24.79 18.07
CA ILE A 16 4.33 -24.55 18.11
C ILE A 16 4.83 -23.63 16.99
N VAL A 17 4.15 -23.54 15.85
CA VAL A 17 4.52 -22.62 14.75
C VAL A 17 3.44 -21.54 14.62
N HIS A 18 3.58 -20.47 15.40
CA HIS A 18 2.76 -19.29 15.21
C HIS A 18 3.17 -18.57 13.91
N PRO A 19 2.24 -18.34 12.97
CA PRO A 19 2.55 -17.54 11.80
C PRO A 19 2.94 -16.12 12.21
N PRO A 20 3.88 -15.48 11.49
CA PRO A 20 4.16 -14.08 11.74
C PRO A 20 2.90 -13.25 11.43
N PRO A 21 2.63 -12.17 12.18
CA PRO A 21 1.46 -11.32 11.93
C PRO A 21 1.50 -10.65 10.55
N PHE A 22 2.69 -10.35 10.04
CA PHE A 22 2.90 -9.77 8.71
C PHE A 22 3.91 -10.60 7.90
N PRO A 23 3.89 -10.51 6.55
CA PRO A 23 4.86 -11.20 5.72
C PRO A 23 6.31 -10.82 6.06
N LYS A 24 7.23 -11.76 5.84
CA LYS A 24 8.65 -11.53 6.10
C LYS A 24 9.21 -10.51 5.10
N ARG A 25 9.88 -9.49 5.63
CA ARG A 25 10.54 -8.43 4.86
C ARG A 25 11.91 -8.89 4.34
N PRO A 26 12.37 -8.40 3.17
CA PRO A 26 13.68 -8.74 2.62
C PRO A 26 14.83 -8.11 3.42
N ASP A 27 16.03 -8.68 3.26
CA ASP A 27 17.27 -8.05 3.73
C ASP A 27 17.78 -7.04 2.70
N LEU A 28 18.01 -5.79 3.12
CA LEU A 28 18.21 -4.62 2.25
C LEU A 28 19.69 -4.17 2.16
N PHE A 29 20.63 -5.09 2.38
CA PHE A 29 22.05 -4.76 2.51
C PHE A 29 22.62 -4.12 1.22
N ASN A 30 23.09 -2.87 1.31
CA ASN A 30 23.77 -2.10 0.25
C ASN A 30 23.00 -1.82 -1.06
N ARG A 31 21.65 -1.83 -1.07
CA ARG A 31 20.88 -1.61 -2.31
C ARG A 31 20.52 -0.14 -2.61
N ALA A 32 20.14 0.65 -1.61
CA ALA A 32 19.71 2.05 -1.77
C ALA A 32 20.71 3.03 -1.14
N PRO A 33 21.36 3.93 -1.90
CA PRO A 33 22.23 4.95 -1.33
C PRO A 33 21.43 5.84 -0.38
N LEU A 34 21.93 6.01 0.84
CA LEU A 34 21.37 6.97 1.78
C LEU A 34 21.77 8.38 1.32
N ALA A 35 20.87 9.37 1.48
CA ALA A 35 21.17 10.77 1.19
C ALA A 35 22.41 11.25 1.95
N PRO A 36 23.11 12.33 1.55
CA PRO A 36 24.29 12.85 2.25
C PRO A 36 24.02 13.25 3.72
N ALA A 37 25.08 13.44 4.51
CA ALA A 37 24.94 13.85 5.91
C ALA A 37 24.22 15.20 6.01
N LEU A 38 23.45 15.40 7.09
CA LEU A 38 22.62 16.58 7.21
C LEU A 38 23.53 17.80 7.45
N THR A 39 23.39 18.82 6.60
CA THR A 39 24.09 20.08 6.80
C THR A 39 23.38 20.91 7.87
N GLU A 40 24.13 21.74 8.57
CA GLU A 40 23.59 22.60 9.63
C GLU A 40 22.53 23.58 9.09
N ASP A 41 22.72 24.09 7.87
CA ASP A 41 21.74 24.97 7.23
C ASP A 41 20.46 24.23 6.83
N ASN A 42 20.55 22.98 6.34
CA ASN A 42 19.37 22.17 6.07
C ASN A 42 18.64 21.81 7.37
N ALA A 43 19.37 21.50 8.45
CA ALA A 43 18.78 21.25 9.76
C ALA A 43 18.05 22.49 10.30
N PHE A 44 18.66 23.67 10.15
CA PHE A 44 18.05 24.94 10.54
C PHE A 44 16.74 25.20 9.81
N LEU A 45 16.75 25.08 8.47
CA LEU A 45 15.53 25.28 7.69
C LEU A 45 14.47 24.22 7.96
N ALA A 46 14.84 22.94 8.03
CA ALA A 46 13.89 21.87 8.33
C ALA A 46 13.19 22.10 9.68
N ARG A 47 13.93 22.55 10.69
CA ARG A 47 13.37 22.96 11.99
C ARG A 47 12.43 24.14 11.84
N ARG A 48 12.79 25.18 11.06
CA ARG A 48 11.93 26.35 10.84
C ARG A 48 10.62 26.01 10.12
N PHE A 49 10.67 25.18 9.09
CA PHE A 49 9.47 24.73 8.39
C PHE A 49 8.54 23.94 9.32
N TRP A 50 9.10 23.03 10.12
CA TRP A 50 8.32 22.24 11.07
C TRP A 50 7.77 23.06 12.24
N GLN A 51 8.53 24.05 12.74
CA GLN A 51 8.19 24.75 13.97
C GLN A 51 6.95 25.64 13.84
N GLN A 52 6.72 26.29 12.69
CA GLN A 52 5.59 27.23 12.58
C GLN A 52 4.23 26.51 12.78
N PRO A 53 3.93 25.40 12.07
CA PRO A 53 2.67 24.70 12.30
C PRO A 53 2.64 23.94 13.62
N ASP A 54 3.77 23.43 14.10
CA ASP A 54 3.86 22.77 15.41
C ASP A 54 3.57 23.73 16.57
N GLU A 55 3.98 25.00 16.46
CA GLU A 55 3.62 26.04 17.43
C GLU A 55 2.13 26.39 17.40
N SER A 56 1.49 26.40 16.24
CA SER A 56 0.03 26.60 16.11
C SER A 56 -0.73 25.46 16.76
N LEU A 57 -0.34 24.21 16.47
CA LEU A 57 -0.84 23.03 17.17
C LEU A 57 -0.62 23.15 18.69
N GLY A 58 0.57 23.62 19.07
CA GLY A 58 0.99 23.98 20.41
C GLY A 58 0.03 24.91 21.16
N ARG A 59 -0.44 25.96 20.47
CA ARG A 59 -1.40 26.94 21.02
C ARG A 59 -2.80 26.34 21.13
N ALA A 60 -3.24 25.60 20.12
CA ALA A 60 -4.54 24.94 20.10
C ALA A 60 -4.69 23.97 21.27
N TRP A 61 -3.78 22.99 21.42
CA TRP A 61 -3.88 21.99 22.50
C TRP A 61 -3.87 22.64 23.90
N LYS A 62 -3.11 23.74 24.08
CA LYS A 62 -3.06 24.52 25.33
C LYS A 62 -4.38 25.22 25.67
N ALA A 63 -5.17 25.57 24.67
CA ALA A 63 -6.47 26.21 24.86
C ALA A 63 -7.58 25.23 25.29
N HIS A 64 -7.43 23.92 25.07
CA HIS A 64 -8.43 22.95 25.52
C HIS A 64 -8.48 22.87 27.05
N VAL A 65 -9.67 23.14 27.59
CA VAL A 65 -9.96 23.15 29.03
C VAL A 65 -10.07 21.73 29.60
N ASN A 66 -10.60 20.78 28.84
CA ASN A 66 -10.81 19.41 29.26
C ASN A 66 -9.78 18.47 28.62
N ARG A 67 -8.86 17.91 29.44
CA ARG A 67 -7.87 16.93 28.98
C ARG A 67 -7.98 15.68 29.87
N PRO A 68 -8.59 14.59 29.38
CA PRO A 68 -8.92 13.43 30.21
C PRO A 68 -7.70 12.60 30.62
N TYR A 69 -6.62 12.64 29.83
CA TYR A 69 -5.40 11.85 30.06
C TYR A 69 -4.19 12.78 30.20
N LYS A 70 -4.05 13.51 31.30
CA LYS A 70 -2.88 14.37 31.55
C LYS A 70 -1.68 13.55 32.03
N ARG A 71 -0.47 14.10 31.86
CA ARG A 71 0.75 13.59 32.50
C ARG A 71 0.71 13.84 34.00
N ALA A 72 1.50 13.07 34.74
CA ALA A 72 1.88 13.46 36.09
C ALA A 72 2.69 14.77 36.03
N ALA A 73 2.60 15.61 37.07
CA ALA A 73 3.18 16.97 37.05
C ALA A 73 4.71 16.97 36.84
N ASP A 74 5.40 15.94 37.30
CA ASP A 74 6.83 15.71 37.12
C ASP A 74 7.20 15.26 35.70
N GLU A 75 6.30 14.57 35.00
CA GLU A 75 6.48 14.18 33.60
C GLU A 75 6.14 15.31 32.60
N GLU A 76 5.28 16.26 32.97
CA GLU A 76 4.87 17.37 32.11
C GLU A 76 6.04 18.29 31.73
N GLU A 77 7.01 18.44 32.64
CA GLU A 77 8.25 19.20 32.40
C GLU A 77 9.38 18.37 31.76
N SER A 78 9.14 17.09 31.46
CA SER A 78 10.18 16.20 30.97
C SER A 78 10.58 16.54 29.53
N ALA A 79 11.88 16.80 29.35
CA ALA A 79 12.46 17.08 28.03
C ALA A 79 12.36 15.90 27.06
N MET A 80 12.11 14.67 27.54
CA MET A 80 12.02 13.47 26.69
C MET A 80 10.90 13.54 25.66
N HIS A 81 9.88 14.38 25.89
CA HIS A 81 8.71 14.47 25.02
C HIS A 81 8.88 15.44 23.85
N ALA A 82 9.97 16.22 23.83
CA ALA A 82 10.15 17.38 22.94
C ALA A 82 9.94 17.08 21.44
N LEU A 83 10.30 15.88 20.98
CA LEU A 83 10.23 15.50 19.56
C LEU A 83 8.82 15.20 19.04
N ALA A 84 7.84 15.01 19.93
CA ALA A 84 6.47 14.64 19.55
C ALA A 84 5.41 15.25 20.47
N HIS A 85 5.78 16.21 21.33
CA HIS A 85 4.96 16.65 22.45
C HIS A 85 3.55 17.08 22.03
N ASN A 86 3.44 18.04 21.11
CA ASN A 86 2.14 18.62 20.72
C ASN A 86 1.23 17.57 20.05
N VAL A 87 1.78 16.79 19.10
CA VAL A 87 1.05 15.70 18.45
C VAL A 87 0.61 14.65 19.47
N TYR A 88 1.49 14.26 20.40
CA TYR A 88 1.19 13.26 21.40
C TYR A 88 0.09 13.71 22.37
N GLU A 89 0.18 14.94 22.90
CA GLU A 89 -0.83 15.46 23.82
C GLU A 89 -2.19 15.64 23.13
N HIS A 90 -2.20 15.97 21.84
CA HIS A 90 -3.43 15.94 21.07
C HIS A 90 -4.03 14.54 20.97
N LEU A 91 -3.23 13.56 20.54
CA LEU A 91 -3.69 12.17 20.41
C LEU A 91 -4.21 11.62 21.73
N MET A 92 -3.71 12.12 22.86
CA MET A 92 -4.18 11.77 24.20
C MET A 92 -5.39 12.58 24.67
N SER A 93 -5.79 13.62 23.96
CA SER A 93 -7.01 14.41 24.27
C SER A 93 -8.27 13.72 23.74
N ASN A 94 -8.22 13.11 22.55
CA ASN A 94 -9.27 12.22 22.05
C ASN A 94 -8.68 10.89 21.51
N PRO A 95 -8.25 9.98 22.41
CA PRO A 95 -7.46 8.82 22.00
C PRO A 95 -8.25 7.57 21.62
N LEU A 96 -9.55 7.53 21.92
CA LEU A 96 -10.31 6.28 21.93
C LEU A 96 -10.93 5.95 20.59
N LEU A 97 -11.41 6.94 19.86
CA LEU A 97 -12.14 6.76 18.62
C LEU A 97 -11.46 7.53 17.48
N PRO A 98 -11.47 7.00 16.25
CA PRO A 98 -10.98 7.74 15.11
C PRO A 98 -11.85 8.98 14.85
N ILE A 99 -11.24 10.04 14.32
CA ILE A 99 -12.01 11.18 13.83
C ILE A 99 -12.95 10.75 12.69
N SER A 100 -14.16 11.31 12.67
CA SER A 100 -15.08 11.17 11.54
C SER A 100 -14.62 12.08 10.40
N ARG A 101 -14.69 11.59 9.16
CA ARG A 101 -14.33 12.33 7.94
C ARG A 101 -15.16 13.60 7.77
N ASP A 102 -16.44 13.54 8.11
CA ASP A 102 -17.34 14.71 8.04
C ASP A 102 -16.90 15.84 8.97
N HIS A 103 -16.18 15.51 10.06
CA HIS A 103 -15.66 16.47 11.02
C HIS A 103 -14.15 16.71 10.86
N ALA A 104 -13.48 16.01 9.93
CA ALA A 104 -12.04 16.09 9.74
C ALA A 104 -11.59 17.53 9.50
N ARG A 105 -12.26 18.24 8.57
CA ARG A 105 -11.95 19.65 8.28
C ARG A 105 -12.16 20.56 9.49
N ALA A 106 -13.26 20.37 10.22
CA ALA A 106 -13.56 21.17 11.41
C ALA A 106 -12.53 20.92 12.52
N LYS A 107 -12.12 19.66 12.72
CA LYS A 107 -11.05 19.29 13.65
C LYS A 107 -9.71 19.87 13.21
N PHE A 108 -9.35 19.78 11.95
CA PHE A 108 -8.12 20.37 11.41
C PHE A 108 -8.01 21.88 11.71
N THR A 109 -9.14 22.60 11.62
CA THR A 109 -9.25 24.01 12.03
C THR A 109 -9.21 24.20 13.55
N GLU A 110 -9.92 23.38 14.32
CA GLU A 110 -9.90 23.44 15.80
C GLU A 110 -8.47 23.27 16.35
N GLU A 111 -7.66 22.44 15.70
CA GLU A 111 -6.26 22.21 16.04
C GLU A 111 -5.29 23.28 15.51
N GLY A 112 -5.79 24.32 14.85
CA GLY A 112 -4.99 25.47 14.40
C GLY A 112 -4.03 25.17 13.25
N LEU A 113 -4.27 24.10 12.48
CA LEU A 113 -3.41 23.70 11.35
C LEU A 113 -3.92 24.21 9.99
N ASP A 114 -5.08 24.87 9.95
CA ASP A 114 -5.63 25.55 8.77
C ASP A 114 -5.10 26.97 8.56
N GLU A 115 -4.25 27.45 9.48
CA GLU A 115 -3.48 28.68 9.31
C GLU A 115 -2.58 28.61 8.06
N THR A 116 -2.19 29.77 7.54
CA THR A 116 -1.15 29.88 6.50
C THR A 116 0.19 30.23 7.13
N TYR A 117 1.25 29.66 6.56
CA TYR A 117 2.60 29.75 7.09
C TYR A 117 3.56 30.34 6.07
N ASN A 118 4.60 31.00 6.57
CA ASN A 118 5.54 31.69 5.72
C ASN A 118 6.70 30.77 5.33
N GLY A 119 6.71 30.33 4.06
CA GLY A 119 7.78 29.51 3.48
C GLY A 119 9.10 30.25 3.28
N VAL A 120 9.03 31.58 3.13
CA VAL A 120 10.21 32.44 3.00
C VAL A 120 10.91 32.63 4.34
N GLN A 121 10.16 32.51 5.45
CA GLN A 121 10.70 32.74 6.78
C GLN A 121 11.80 31.72 7.14
N GLY A 122 13.04 32.23 7.27
CA GLY A 122 14.23 31.41 7.50
C GLY A 122 15.10 31.26 6.27
N LEU A 123 14.56 31.49 5.06
CA LEU A 123 15.35 31.60 3.83
C LEU A 123 16.20 32.87 3.78
N ASP A 124 15.86 33.92 4.55
CA ASP A 124 16.69 35.13 4.68
C ASP A 124 18.12 34.81 5.16
N GLY A 125 18.27 33.83 6.07
CA GLY A 125 19.57 33.34 6.51
C GLY A 125 20.34 32.55 5.44
N MET A 126 19.62 32.07 4.42
CA MET A 126 20.16 31.42 3.22
C MET A 126 20.33 32.39 2.04
N GLU A 127 19.68 33.56 2.03
CA GLU A 127 19.88 34.58 0.99
C GLU A 127 21.38 34.91 0.85
N GLN A 128 22.13 34.85 1.95
CA GLN A 128 23.58 35.08 1.95
C GLN A 128 24.44 33.83 1.65
N LYS A 129 23.81 32.68 1.35
CA LYS A 129 24.48 31.35 1.30
C LYS A 129 24.15 30.51 0.05
N VAL A 130 23.42 31.05 -0.91
CA VAL A 130 23.24 30.37 -2.21
C VAL A 130 24.42 30.73 -3.10
N PHE A 131 25.28 29.76 -3.39
CA PHE A 131 26.50 29.96 -4.16
C PHE A 131 26.44 29.25 -5.51
N ILE A 132 26.81 29.95 -6.57
CA ILE A 132 27.08 29.38 -7.90
C ILE A 132 28.52 29.69 -8.23
N HIS A 133 29.31 28.67 -8.58
CA HIS A 133 30.76 28.79 -8.80
C HIS A 133 31.52 29.46 -7.63
N GLY A 134 31.02 29.30 -6.40
CA GLY A 134 31.60 29.91 -5.20
C GLY A 134 31.23 31.39 -4.98
N LEU A 135 30.40 31.99 -5.84
CA LEU A 135 29.91 33.35 -5.72
C LEU A 135 28.48 33.35 -5.18
N ASN A 136 28.20 34.20 -4.19
CA ASN A 136 26.86 34.34 -3.64
C ASN A 136 25.93 35.02 -4.66
N VAL A 137 24.82 34.37 -5.02
CA VAL A 137 23.86 34.83 -6.05
C VAL A 137 23.24 36.19 -5.71
N ARG A 138 22.97 36.46 -4.43
CA ARG A 138 22.33 37.71 -3.98
C ARG A 138 23.31 38.83 -3.69
N ASP A 139 24.62 38.60 -3.78
CA ASP A 139 25.60 39.67 -3.64
C ASP A 139 25.56 40.59 -4.89
N PRO A 140 25.17 41.86 -4.75
CA PRO A 140 25.03 42.77 -5.88
C PRO A 140 26.38 43.12 -6.52
N ASP A 141 27.50 42.96 -5.84
CA ASP A 141 28.82 43.38 -6.33
C ASP A 141 29.56 42.26 -7.06
N LEU A 142 29.21 40.99 -6.81
CA LEU A 142 29.89 39.82 -7.38
C LEU A 142 29.42 39.41 -8.78
N TRP A 143 28.24 39.85 -9.21
CA TRP A 143 27.62 39.41 -10.48
C TRP A 143 27.53 40.53 -11.50
N THR A 144 27.87 40.29 -12.76
CA THR A 144 27.54 41.20 -13.87
C THR A 144 26.20 40.80 -14.50
N LYS A 145 25.55 41.71 -15.24
CA LYS A 145 24.30 41.37 -15.95
C LYS A 145 24.54 40.24 -16.95
N ASP A 146 25.66 40.28 -17.67
CA ASP A 146 25.99 39.28 -18.68
C ASP A 146 26.23 37.89 -18.06
N ALA A 147 26.93 37.81 -16.92
CA ALA A 147 27.12 36.56 -16.20
C ALA A 147 25.78 35.97 -15.71
N LEU A 148 24.87 36.80 -15.20
CA LEU A 148 23.53 36.35 -14.80
C LEU A 148 22.71 35.88 -16.00
N THR A 149 22.81 36.58 -17.12
CA THR A 149 22.15 36.19 -18.37
C THR A 149 22.68 34.84 -18.86
N GLU A 150 23.98 34.58 -18.76
CA GLU A 150 24.59 33.29 -19.12
C GLU A 150 24.08 32.15 -18.21
N GLU A 151 24.08 32.34 -16.88
CA GLU A 151 23.57 31.34 -15.92
C GLU A 151 22.08 31.07 -16.07
N LEU A 152 21.28 32.10 -16.36
CA LEU A 152 19.84 31.94 -16.62
C LEU A 152 19.61 31.23 -17.97
N THR A 153 20.40 31.56 -19.00
CA THR A 153 20.30 30.91 -20.32
C THR A 153 20.66 29.43 -20.24
N SER A 154 21.72 29.07 -19.50
CA SER A 154 22.13 27.67 -19.33
C SER A 154 21.08 26.82 -18.62
N ARG A 155 20.22 27.45 -17.81
CA ARG A 155 19.07 26.83 -17.11
C ARG A 155 17.74 26.98 -17.86
N GLY A 156 17.73 27.58 -19.04
CA GLY A 156 16.51 27.78 -19.84
C GLY A 156 15.52 28.79 -19.25
N LEU A 157 15.99 29.72 -18.42
CA LEU A 157 15.17 30.76 -17.78
C LEU A 157 15.18 32.06 -18.60
N SER A 158 14.10 32.86 -18.48
CA SER A 158 14.02 34.18 -19.14
C SER A 158 15.12 35.11 -18.62
N THR A 159 15.80 35.76 -19.57
CA THR A 159 16.88 36.73 -19.34
C THR A 159 16.38 38.18 -19.34
N ASP A 160 15.06 38.39 -19.38
CA ASP A 160 14.46 39.70 -19.44
C ASP A 160 14.45 40.37 -18.05
N GLY A 161 14.79 41.66 -18.03
CA GLY A 161 14.72 42.51 -16.84
C GLY A 161 16.03 43.22 -16.48
N ARG A 162 16.01 43.83 -15.28
CA ARG A 162 17.16 44.51 -14.67
C ARG A 162 18.02 43.49 -13.92
N LYS A 163 19.29 43.84 -13.65
CA LYS A 163 20.25 42.99 -12.92
C LYS A 163 19.65 42.37 -11.65
N THR A 164 19.00 43.17 -10.80
CA THR A 164 18.38 42.71 -9.55
C THR A 164 17.28 41.67 -9.76
N GLU A 165 16.53 41.80 -10.86
CA GLU A 165 15.47 40.87 -11.22
C GLU A 165 16.05 39.54 -11.73
N LEU A 166 17.14 39.59 -12.50
CA LEU A 166 17.87 38.40 -12.91
C LEU A 166 18.49 37.65 -11.71
N GLN A 167 19.06 38.38 -10.75
CA GLN A 167 19.59 37.81 -9.51
C GLN A 167 18.51 37.13 -8.68
N ARG A 168 17.36 37.79 -8.51
CA ARG A 168 16.21 37.22 -7.80
C ARG A 168 15.75 35.93 -8.45
N ARG A 169 15.59 35.92 -9.78
CA ARG A 169 15.15 34.75 -10.54
C ARG A 169 16.12 33.58 -10.44
N LEU A 170 17.42 33.84 -10.54
CA LEU A 170 18.44 32.82 -10.37
C LEU A 170 18.44 32.26 -8.95
N TRP A 171 18.28 33.12 -7.95
CA TRP A 171 18.18 32.70 -6.55
C TRP A 171 16.92 31.85 -6.28
N GLU A 172 15.76 32.26 -6.80
CA GLU A 172 14.50 31.50 -6.70
C GLU A 172 14.65 30.11 -7.33
N TYR A 173 15.28 30.03 -8.50
CA TYR A 173 15.55 28.75 -9.15
C TYR A 173 16.43 27.82 -8.31
N GLU A 174 17.55 28.31 -7.76
CA GLU A 174 18.43 27.50 -6.92
C GLU A 174 17.75 27.06 -5.61
N CYS A 175 16.88 27.91 -5.05
CA CYS A 175 16.03 27.53 -3.93
C CYS A 175 15.02 26.44 -4.33
N ASP A 176 14.43 26.51 -5.52
CA ASP A 176 13.52 25.49 -6.05
C ASP A 176 14.22 24.16 -6.38
N GLU A 177 15.47 24.18 -6.84
CA GLU A 177 16.30 22.96 -6.96
C GLU A 177 16.52 22.30 -5.60
N ARG A 178 16.74 23.11 -4.56
CA ARG A 178 17.10 22.61 -3.23
C ARG A 178 15.89 22.21 -2.37
N PHE A 179 14.79 22.96 -2.44
CA PHE A 179 13.63 22.84 -1.56
C PHE A 179 12.35 22.44 -2.30
N GLY A 180 12.36 22.52 -3.63
CA GLY A 180 11.23 22.15 -4.45
C GLY A 180 10.86 20.69 -4.26
N VAL A 181 9.55 20.43 -4.13
CA VAL A 181 9.00 19.09 -3.97
C VAL A 181 8.18 18.71 -5.19
N SER A 182 8.25 17.42 -5.56
CA SER A 182 7.45 16.79 -6.60
C SER A 182 7.51 17.53 -7.93
N ARG A 183 8.70 17.56 -8.55
CA ARG A 183 8.78 17.88 -9.99
C ARG A 183 8.05 16.79 -10.76
N GLN A 184 7.38 17.19 -11.82
CA GLN A 184 6.58 16.29 -12.64
C GLN A 184 7.05 16.31 -14.08
N SER A 185 6.86 15.18 -14.76
CA SER A 185 7.11 15.09 -16.18
C SER A 185 6.23 16.07 -16.97
N ASN A 186 6.77 16.62 -18.05
CA ASN A 186 6.05 17.52 -18.94
C ASN A 186 4.91 16.79 -19.68
N LEU A 187 5.07 15.50 -20.01
CA LEU A 187 4.07 14.67 -20.70
C LEU A 187 3.50 15.28 -22.02
N SER A 188 4.29 16.10 -22.72
CA SER A 188 3.86 16.76 -23.98
C SER A 188 3.48 15.79 -25.08
N HIS A 189 4.04 14.58 -25.09
CA HIS A 189 3.61 13.52 -26.02
C HIS A 189 2.16 13.07 -25.80
N TRP A 190 1.57 13.39 -24.65
CA TRP A 190 0.15 13.23 -24.33
C TRP A 190 -0.65 14.55 -24.40
N GLY A 191 -0.01 15.67 -24.77
CA GLY A 191 -0.65 16.99 -24.89
C GLY A 191 -0.84 17.71 -23.57
N ILE A 192 -0.22 17.18 -22.52
CA ILE A 192 -0.11 17.81 -21.21
C ILE A 192 1.17 18.64 -21.27
N HIS A 193 1.13 19.89 -20.82
CA HIS A 193 2.30 20.77 -20.85
C HIS A 193 2.53 21.32 -19.45
N ARG A 194 3.55 20.79 -18.77
CA ARG A 194 3.95 21.25 -17.44
C ARG A 194 5.29 21.97 -17.49
N GLU A 195 5.38 23.11 -16.83
CA GLU A 195 6.68 23.76 -16.63
C GLU A 195 7.57 22.85 -15.77
N PRO A 196 8.91 22.84 -15.95
CA PRO A 196 9.85 22.05 -15.17
C PRO A 196 10.05 22.62 -13.74
N ARG A 197 8.99 23.17 -13.15
CA ARG A 197 8.99 23.76 -11.82
C ARG A 197 8.48 22.75 -10.80
N PRO A 198 8.95 22.81 -9.54
CA PRO A 198 8.39 22.00 -8.48
C PRO A 198 6.93 22.38 -8.23
N VAL A 199 6.09 21.42 -7.88
CA VAL A 199 4.68 21.64 -7.51
C VAL A 199 4.58 22.58 -6.30
N MET A 200 5.58 22.56 -5.42
CA MET A 200 5.68 23.44 -4.26
C MET A 200 7.04 24.16 -4.26
N SER A 201 7.00 25.50 -4.24
CA SER A 201 8.17 26.37 -4.07
C SER A 201 8.06 27.14 -2.75
N PRO A 202 8.85 26.79 -1.72
CA PRO A 202 8.91 27.56 -0.48
C PRO A 202 9.51 28.95 -0.67
N ALA A 203 10.35 29.14 -1.70
CA ALA A 203 11.14 30.34 -1.92
C ALA A 203 10.30 31.58 -2.28
N THR A 204 9.10 31.36 -2.81
CA THR A 204 8.23 32.43 -3.31
C THR A 204 6.88 32.50 -2.60
N ARG A 205 6.64 31.64 -1.60
CA ARG A 205 5.32 31.47 -0.98
C ARG A 205 5.32 31.85 0.50
N THR A 206 4.44 32.78 0.85
CA THR A 206 4.19 33.19 2.25
C THR A 206 2.88 32.60 2.79
N ASP A 207 2.19 31.78 2.00
CA ASP A 207 0.85 31.25 2.23
C ASP A 207 0.83 29.70 2.13
N MET A 208 1.84 29.05 2.71
CA MET A 208 1.94 27.59 2.71
C MET A 208 1.00 26.97 3.74
N SER A 209 0.44 25.81 3.43
CA SER A 209 -0.32 24.99 4.38
C SER A 209 0.59 24.20 5.32
N ALA A 210 0.06 23.72 6.45
CA ALA A 210 0.82 22.85 7.37
C ALA A 210 1.41 21.61 6.67
N LEU A 211 0.64 21.01 5.75
CA LEU A 211 1.08 19.85 4.97
C LEU A 211 2.30 20.16 4.09
N GLU A 212 2.28 21.31 3.42
CA GLU A 212 3.40 21.79 2.59
C GLU A 212 4.63 22.10 3.44
N MET A 213 4.46 22.75 4.58
CA MET A 213 5.54 23.05 5.52
C MET A 213 6.22 21.77 6.03
N TYR A 214 5.44 20.77 6.47
CA TYR A 214 6.01 19.50 6.92
C TYR A 214 6.67 18.73 5.77
N THR A 215 6.12 18.79 4.56
CA THR A 215 6.72 18.18 3.37
C THR A 215 8.08 18.83 3.02
N ALA A 216 8.19 20.15 3.13
CA ALA A 216 9.46 20.86 2.97
C ALA A 216 10.49 20.47 4.05
N ALA A 217 10.06 20.30 5.30
CA ALA A 217 10.92 19.84 6.39
C ALA A 217 11.48 18.43 6.14
N ILE A 218 10.63 17.51 5.67
CA ILE A 218 11.02 16.14 5.31
C ILE A 218 12.02 16.15 4.16
N LYS A 219 11.79 16.94 3.11
CA LYS A 219 12.71 17.03 1.96
C LYS A 219 14.13 17.40 2.39
N LEU A 220 14.27 18.26 3.39
CA LEU A 220 15.55 18.74 3.89
C LEU A 220 16.23 17.81 4.91
N SER A 221 15.44 17.09 5.70
CA SER A 221 15.92 16.20 6.75
C SER A 221 15.06 14.93 6.80
N PRO A 222 15.20 14.07 5.79
CA PRO A 222 14.28 12.95 5.54
C PRO A 222 14.37 11.86 6.60
N TYR A 223 15.47 11.77 7.33
CA TYR A 223 15.69 10.75 8.36
C TYR A 223 15.28 11.21 9.77
N ASN A 224 14.60 12.35 9.90
CA ASN A 224 14.08 12.79 11.19
C ASN A 224 12.62 12.32 11.39
N PRO A 225 12.36 11.37 12.30
CA PRO A 225 11.01 10.82 12.53
C PRO A 225 10.01 11.86 13.06
N THR A 226 10.44 12.97 13.66
CA THR A 226 9.54 14.05 14.11
C THR A 226 8.75 14.65 12.97
N TYR A 227 9.38 14.85 11.80
CA TYR A 227 8.72 15.47 10.66
C TYR A 227 7.69 14.54 10.03
N TRP A 228 8.00 13.24 9.95
CA TRP A 228 7.04 12.21 9.55
C TRP A 228 5.86 12.11 10.51
N ASN A 229 6.10 12.17 11.83
CA ASN A 229 5.03 12.15 12.83
C ASN A 229 4.06 13.32 12.67
N SER A 230 4.58 14.53 12.47
CA SER A 230 3.73 15.71 12.26
C SER A 230 2.96 15.67 10.93
N ARG A 231 3.58 15.21 9.84
CA ARG A 231 2.88 15.07 8.55
C ARG A 231 1.83 13.95 8.58
N ALA A 232 2.14 12.82 9.22
CA ALA A 232 1.19 11.73 9.46
C ALA A 232 -0.03 12.23 10.24
N TYR A 233 0.20 13.03 11.27
CA TYR A 233 -0.87 13.62 12.08
C TYR A 233 -1.71 14.63 11.28
N CYS A 234 -1.11 15.43 10.40
CA CYS A 234 -1.85 16.26 9.44
C CYS A 234 -2.75 15.41 8.52
N HIS A 235 -2.22 14.35 7.92
CA HIS A 235 -3.02 13.47 7.07
C HIS A 235 -4.17 12.81 7.85
N TYR A 236 -3.91 12.39 9.09
CA TYR A 236 -4.94 11.85 9.97
C TYR A 236 -6.05 12.86 10.18
N LEU A 237 -5.74 14.10 10.57
CA LEU A 237 -6.71 15.17 10.77
C LEU A 237 -7.47 15.57 9.50
N LEU A 238 -6.85 15.43 8.32
CA LEU A 238 -7.50 15.65 7.03
C LEU A 238 -8.39 14.48 6.59
N GLY A 239 -8.40 13.36 7.32
CA GLY A 239 -9.17 12.16 6.98
C GLY A 239 -8.50 11.25 5.93
N HIS A 240 -7.26 11.56 5.53
CA HIS A 240 -6.43 10.75 4.63
C HIS A 240 -5.70 9.66 5.44
N PHE A 241 -6.47 8.72 6.00
CA PHE A 241 -5.97 7.72 6.95
C PHE A 241 -4.91 6.78 6.37
N ASP A 242 -5.01 6.44 5.09
CA ASP A 242 -4.03 5.64 4.36
C ASP A 242 -2.68 6.35 4.20
N LEU A 243 -2.71 7.66 3.87
CA LEU A 243 -1.50 8.49 3.83
C LEU A 243 -0.91 8.67 5.23
N ALA A 244 -1.75 8.85 6.24
CA ALA A 244 -1.33 8.95 7.64
C ALA A 244 -0.59 7.69 8.10
N ILE A 245 -1.10 6.50 7.76
CA ILE A 245 -0.43 5.22 8.03
C ILE A 245 0.91 5.13 7.31
N GLY A 246 0.98 5.53 6.03
CA GLY A 246 2.23 5.49 5.26
C GLY A 246 3.33 6.34 5.87
N ASP A 247 3.01 7.55 6.34
CA ASP A 247 3.95 8.43 7.03
C ASP A 247 4.28 7.95 8.43
N ALA A 248 3.28 7.49 9.18
CA ALA A 248 3.50 6.95 10.52
C ALA A 248 4.41 5.71 10.47
N TYR A 249 4.23 4.86 9.47
CA TYR A 249 5.08 3.69 9.25
C TYR A 249 6.52 4.08 8.89
N ARG A 250 6.73 5.09 8.03
CA ARG A 250 8.07 5.63 7.78
C ARG A 250 8.72 6.14 9.08
N GLY A 251 7.99 6.92 9.88
CA GLY A 251 8.46 7.36 11.20
C GLY A 251 8.83 6.20 12.12
N GLU A 252 8.02 5.13 12.13
CA GLU A 252 8.26 3.92 12.93
C GLU A 252 9.55 3.22 12.48
N LEU A 253 9.77 3.06 11.17
CA LEU A 253 11.01 2.46 10.64
C LEU A 253 12.25 3.20 11.13
N LEU A 254 12.23 4.54 11.13
CA LEU A 254 13.34 5.36 11.62
C LEU A 254 13.55 5.18 13.13
N CYS A 255 12.47 5.10 13.91
CA CYS A 255 12.54 4.84 15.35
C CYS A 255 13.08 3.44 15.67
N GLU A 256 12.64 2.41 14.94
CA GLU A 256 13.03 1.02 15.16
C GLU A 256 14.50 0.76 14.84
N VAL A 257 15.08 1.46 13.86
CA VAL A 257 16.53 1.38 13.58
C VAL A 257 17.37 1.83 14.79
N LEU A 258 16.87 2.76 15.60
CA LEU A 258 17.58 3.25 16.79
C LEU A 258 17.55 2.23 17.94
N THR A 259 16.41 1.56 18.15
CA THR A 259 16.21 0.68 19.32
C THR A 259 16.46 -0.80 19.05
N THR A 260 16.32 -1.25 17.81
CA THR A 260 16.19 -2.68 17.48
C THR A 260 17.36 -3.12 16.59
N ALA A 261 18.26 -3.93 17.15
CA ALA A 261 19.50 -4.34 16.49
C ALA A 261 19.27 -5.08 15.16
N THR A 262 18.22 -5.91 15.06
CA THR A 262 17.89 -6.60 13.81
C THR A 262 17.48 -5.63 12.71
N GLN A 263 16.68 -4.61 13.02
CA GLN A 263 16.29 -3.58 12.05
C GLN A 263 17.47 -2.69 11.65
N ARG A 264 18.36 -2.37 12.59
CA ARG A 264 19.62 -1.67 12.32
C ARG A 264 20.48 -2.41 11.29
N ASN A 265 20.57 -3.73 11.41
CA ASN A 265 21.43 -4.55 10.55
C ASN A 265 20.86 -4.74 9.14
N LYS A 266 19.55 -4.54 8.93
CA LYS A 266 18.94 -4.63 7.58
C LYS A 266 19.43 -3.54 6.63
N ARG A 267 19.73 -2.33 7.14
CA ARG A 267 20.22 -1.21 6.33
C ARG A 267 21.37 -0.49 7.04
N PRO A 268 22.63 -0.88 6.78
CA PRO A 268 23.80 -0.21 7.33
C PRO A 268 23.80 1.29 7.06
N GLY A 269 24.35 2.08 7.98
CA GLY A 269 24.40 3.54 7.88
C GLY A 269 23.10 4.26 8.27
N MET A 270 21.94 3.62 8.17
CA MET A 270 20.65 4.26 8.49
C MET A 270 20.63 4.80 9.91
N TYR A 271 21.09 4.02 10.89
CA TYR A 271 21.21 4.42 12.29
C TYR A 271 21.95 5.75 12.48
N THR A 272 23.09 5.91 11.79
CA THR A 272 23.90 7.14 11.91
C THR A 272 23.18 8.35 11.34
N ARG A 273 22.36 8.17 10.29
CA ARG A 273 21.63 9.27 9.65
C ARG A 273 20.42 9.70 10.48
N VAL A 274 19.69 8.75 11.06
CA VAL A 274 18.60 9.05 11.99
C VAL A 274 19.13 9.76 13.24
N TRP A 275 20.24 9.25 13.80
CA TRP A 275 20.89 9.87 14.95
C TRP A 275 21.31 11.30 14.68
N ASP A 276 22.05 11.53 13.58
CA ASP A 276 22.50 12.87 13.18
C ASP A 276 21.30 13.81 12.94
N ALA A 277 20.26 13.36 12.24
CA ALA A 277 19.08 14.17 11.97
C ALA A 277 18.37 14.66 13.24
N ILE A 278 18.21 13.80 14.25
CA ILE A 278 17.62 14.18 15.54
C ILE A 278 18.56 15.06 16.35
N GLN A 279 19.86 14.73 16.37
CA GLN A 279 20.86 15.54 17.08
C GLN A 279 20.87 16.97 16.53
N GLN A 280 20.95 17.15 15.20
CA GLN A 280 20.95 18.47 14.58
C GLN A 280 19.65 19.24 14.84
N HIS A 281 18.50 18.56 14.84
CA HIS A 281 17.22 19.15 15.18
C HIS A 281 17.23 19.77 16.59
N LEU A 282 17.75 19.03 17.58
CA LEU A 282 17.86 19.52 18.96
C LEU A 282 18.92 20.62 19.12
N MET A 283 20.04 20.51 18.40
CA MET A 283 21.12 21.51 18.45
C MET A 283 20.73 22.84 17.81
N THR A 284 19.91 22.81 16.76
CA THR A 284 19.39 24.02 16.09
C THR A 284 18.60 24.91 17.05
N GLU A 285 17.90 24.32 18.01
CA GLU A 285 17.13 25.04 19.03
C GLU A 285 17.99 26.03 19.82
N LEU A 286 19.26 25.69 20.08
CA LEU A 286 20.23 26.57 20.75
C LEU A 286 20.45 27.87 19.96
N LYS A 287 20.57 27.73 18.63
CA LYS A 287 20.77 28.87 17.72
C LYS A 287 19.53 29.73 17.62
N ILE A 288 18.35 29.10 17.54
CA ILE A 288 17.07 29.81 17.45
C ILE A 288 16.80 30.61 18.73
N LYS A 289 17.04 30.00 19.89
CA LYS A 289 16.82 30.64 21.20
C LYS A 289 17.96 31.54 21.66
N GLY A 290 19.13 31.48 21.01
CA GLY A 290 20.33 32.22 21.41
C GLY A 290 20.87 31.82 22.78
N VAL A 291 20.63 30.57 23.21
CA VAL A 291 21.01 30.06 24.53
C VAL A 291 22.17 29.06 24.45
N PRO A 292 23.06 29.00 25.45
CA PRO A 292 24.20 28.09 25.42
C PRO A 292 23.79 26.61 25.61
N MET A 293 22.65 26.35 26.25
CA MET A 293 22.18 25.00 26.56
C MET A 293 20.67 24.99 26.81
N THR A 294 19.96 23.95 26.33
CA THR A 294 18.55 23.69 26.66
C THR A 294 18.39 22.38 27.45
N ARG A 295 17.21 22.17 28.07
CA ARG A 295 16.91 20.94 28.83
C ARG A 295 17.00 19.70 27.94
N GLU A 296 16.58 19.80 26.68
CA GLU A 296 16.61 18.72 25.70
C GLU A 296 18.05 18.35 25.33
N VAL A 297 18.91 19.33 25.08
CA VAL A 297 20.33 19.06 24.78
C VAL A 297 21.04 18.44 25.99
N LEU A 298 20.71 18.85 27.22
CA LEU A 298 21.22 18.20 28.42
C LEU A 298 20.76 16.74 28.52
N GLN A 299 19.49 16.46 28.21
CA GLN A 299 18.96 15.09 28.21
C GLN A 299 19.65 14.23 27.14
N MET A 300 19.85 14.77 25.93
CA MET A 300 20.56 14.09 24.84
C MET A 300 22.02 13.79 25.17
N ARG A 301 22.68 14.56 26.04
CA ARG A 301 24.08 14.32 26.45
C ARG A 301 24.25 13.23 27.51
N LYS A 302 23.16 12.71 28.08
CA LYS A 302 23.18 11.58 29.03
C LYS A 302 23.46 10.26 28.29
N ALA A 303 23.70 9.18 29.03
CA ALA A 303 24.19 7.90 28.50
C ALA A 303 23.34 7.27 27.38
N ASN A 304 22.00 7.39 27.43
CA ASN A 304 21.12 6.84 26.40
C ASN A 304 20.97 7.74 25.15
N GLY A 305 21.53 8.95 25.18
CA GLY A 305 21.61 9.82 24.02
C GLY A 305 20.26 10.22 23.41
N VAL A 306 20.17 10.12 22.08
CA VAL A 306 18.93 10.36 21.32
C VAL A 306 17.81 9.38 21.69
N ASN A 307 18.12 8.19 22.22
CA ASN A 307 17.10 7.18 22.53
C ASN A 307 16.14 7.62 23.64
N TYR A 308 16.48 8.62 24.47
CA TYR A 308 15.55 9.17 25.46
C TYR A 308 14.26 9.73 24.86
N PHE A 309 14.30 10.20 23.62
CA PHE A 309 13.15 10.86 22.98
C PHE A 309 12.25 9.91 22.17
N ILE A 310 12.72 8.67 21.95
CA ILE A 310 12.06 7.72 21.05
C ILE A 310 10.74 7.16 21.61
N PRO A 311 10.57 6.86 22.91
CA PRO A 311 9.34 6.26 23.42
C PRO A 311 8.07 7.07 23.09
N THR A 312 8.08 8.39 23.31
CA THR A 312 6.91 9.25 23.05
C THR A 312 6.62 9.39 21.57
N LEU A 313 7.66 9.56 20.76
CA LEU A 313 7.52 9.64 19.31
C LEU A 313 6.95 8.35 18.73
N ARG A 314 7.48 7.20 19.16
CA ARG A 314 6.94 5.88 18.83
C ARG A 314 5.47 5.74 19.24
N ASN A 315 5.10 6.12 20.46
CA ASN A 315 3.72 6.02 20.93
C ASN A 315 2.75 6.92 20.16
N ALA A 316 3.20 8.10 19.70
CA ALA A 316 2.43 8.96 18.81
C ALA A 316 2.18 8.27 17.46
N LEU A 317 3.24 7.75 16.81
CA LEU A 317 3.15 7.04 15.52
C LEU A 317 2.25 5.79 15.58
N HIS A 318 2.36 4.98 16.64
CA HIS A 318 1.47 3.84 16.88
C HIS A 318 0.01 4.27 17.08
N SER A 319 -0.21 5.39 17.78
CA SER A 319 -1.56 5.93 17.97
C SER A 319 -2.18 6.41 16.66
N ILE A 320 -1.41 7.11 15.82
CA ILE A 320 -1.87 7.52 14.48
C ILE A 320 -2.20 6.29 13.63
N THR A 321 -1.33 5.28 13.64
CA THR A 321 -1.53 4.04 12.87
C THR A 321 -2.79 3.29 13.31
N SER A 322 -2.93 3.03 14.62
CA SER A 322 -4.09 2.29 15.16
C SER A 322 -5.41 3.05 14.98
N LEU A 323 -5.44 4.37 15.20
CA LEU A 323 -6.65 5.17 14.94
C LEU A 323 -7.01 5.16 13.45
N SER A 324 -6.02 5.27 12.57
CA SER A 324 -6.24 5.24 11.13
C SER A 324 -6.71 3.87 10.64
N LEU A 325 -6.15 2.76 11.16
CA LEU A 325 -6.60 1.40 10.85
C LEU A 325 -8.06 1.17 11.29
N ALA A 326 -8.42 1.64 12.49
CA ALA A 326 -9.79 1.61 12.97
C ALA A 326 -10.73 2.46 12.08
N ALA A 327 -10.27 3.64 11.63
CA ALA A 327 -11.04 4.51 10.74
C ALA A 327 -11.32 3.87 9.36
N LEU A 328 -10.36 3.07 8.88
CA LEU A 328 -10.47 2.30 7.63
C LEU A 328 -11.20 0.95 7.81
N ASN A 329 -11.65 0.60 9.03
CA ASN A 329 -12.21 -0.71 9.38
C ASN A 329 -11.29 -1.90 9.08
N CYS A 330 -9.97 -1.70 9.17
CA CYS A 330 -8.96 -2.72 8.93
C CYS A 330 -8.63 -3.45 10.24
N TRP A 331 -9.56 -4.28 10.71
CA TRP A 331 -9.55 -4.82 12.07
C TRP A 331 -8.47 -5.86 12.36
N ASP A 332 -8.14 -6.70 11.38
CA ASP A 332 -7.12 -7.74 11.55
C ASP A 332 -5.72 -7.08 11.70
N ASP A 333 -5.41 -6.13 10.83
CA ASP A 333 -4.16 -5.35 10.93
C ASP A 333 -4.15 -4.46 12.19
N PHE A 334 -5.31 -3.93 12.59
CA PHE A 334 -5.43 -3.18 13.85
C PHE A 334 -5.07 -4.04 15.06
N ASP A 335 -5.60 -5.26 15.15
CA ASP A 335 -5.31 -6.17 16.25
C ASP A 335 -3.85 -6.61 16.26
N ASP A 336 -3.33 -7.02 15.10
CA ASP A 336 -1.93 -7.44 14.94
C ASP A 336 -0.97 -6.29 15.32
N HIS A 337 -1.30 -5.05 14.95
CA HIS A 337 -0.53 -3.86 15.32
C HIS A 337 -0.61 -3.55 16.82
N MET A 338 -1.81 -3.59 17.41
CA MET A 338 -2.04 -3.28 18.83
C MET A 338 -1.42 -4.31 19.77
N GLN A 339 -1.49 -5.60 19.41
CA GLN A 339 -0.81 -6.66 20.14
C GLN A 339 0.71 -6.44 20.17
N GLY A 340 1.31 -6.12 19.01
CA GLY A 340 2.74 -5.81 18.91
C GLY A 340 3.17 -4.60 19.75
N GLN A 341 2.28 -3.61 19.94
CA GLN A 341 2.53 -2.47 20.83
C GLN A 341 2.47 -2.89 22.30
N LEU A 342 1.46 -3.65 22.71
CA LEU A 342 1.20 -4.03 24.10
C LEU A 342 2.17 -5.09 24.67
N GLN A 343 2.89 -5.81 23.81
CA GLN A 343 3.98 -6.70 24.24
C GLN A 343 5.21 -5.94 24.78
N ARG A 344 5.30 -4.64 24.56
CA ARG A 344 6.43 -3.80 24.98
C ARG A 344 6.21 -3.28 26.41
N PRO A 345 7.27 -3.12 27.22
CA PRO A 345 7.16 -2.45 28.51
C PRO A 345 6.87 -0.97 28.28
N LEU A 346 5.68 -0.51 28.70
CA LEU A 346 5.19 0.85 28.52
C LEU A 346 4.74 1.44 29.87
N PRO A 347 4.87 2.77 30.08
CA PRO A 347 4.28 3.45 31.23
C PRO A 347 2.75 3.25 31.32
N TYR A 348 2.18 3.41 32.51
CA TYR A 348 0.76 3.12 32.76
C TYR A 348 -0.22 3.83 31.79
N ARG A 349 -0.03 5.14 31.54
CA ARG A 349 -0.84 5.91 30.57
C ARG A 349 -0.75 5.29 29.17
N ASP A 350 0.47 4.95 28.76
CA ASP A 350 0.81 4.45 27.43
C ASP A 350 0.36 2.99 27.22
N VAL A 351 0.02 2.26 28.28
CA VAL A 351 -0.65 0.94 28.24
C VAL A 351 -2.17 1.09 28.30
N SER A 352 -2.66 1.92 29.22
CA SER A 352 -4.09 2.02 29.53
C SER A 352 -4.90 2.59 28.35
N VAL A 353 -4.37 3.58 27.65
CA VAL A 353 -5.04 4.20 26.50
C VAL A 353 -5.21 3.21 25.34
N PRO A 354 -4.16 2.51 24.85
CA PRO A 354 -4.32 1.46 23.85
C PRO A 354 -5.31 0.36 24.26
N LYS A 355 -5.26 -0.13 25.51
CA LYS A 355 -6.23 -1.13 26.00
C LYS A 355 -7.67 -0.61 25.94
N LYS A 356 -7.90 0.63 26.39
CA LYS A 356 -9.23 1.27 26.31
C LYS A 356 -9.70 1.45 24.87
N ARG A 357 -8.81 1.83 23.95
CA ARG A 357 -9.11 1.92 22.51
C ARG A 357 -9.57 0.58 21.94
N MET A 358 -8.90 -0.52 22.32
CA MET A 358 -9.34 -1.87 21.92
C MET A 358 -10.72 -2.19 22.47
N THR A 359 -10.99 -1.92 23.75
CA THR A 359 -12.31 -2.14 24.36
C THR A 359 -13.40 -1.33 23.68
N ALA A 360 -13.15 -0.05 23.40
CA ALA A 360 -14.12 0.82 22.71
C ALA A 360 -14.39 0.36 21.27
N SER A 361 -13.35 -0.09 20.57
CA SER A 361 -13.44 -0.57 19.18
C SER A 361 -14.08 -1.96 19.07
N ALA A 362 -14.04 -2.77 20.12
CA ALA A 362 -14.56 -4.14 20.12
C ALA A 362 -16.05 -4.21 19.72
N ARG A 363 -16.88 -3.28 20.22
CA ARG A 363 -18.32 -3.24 19.87
C ARG A 363 -18.54 -2.99 18.37
N VAL A 364 -17.78 -2.08 17.78
CA VAL A 364 -17.88 -1.76 16.35
C VAL A 364 -17.34 -2.91 15.51
N LYS A 365 -16.24 -3.52 15.94
CA LYS A 365 -15.68 -4.73 15.31
C LYS A 365 -16.70 -5.87 15.32
N GLU A 366 -17.31 -6.17 16.46
CA GLU A 366 -18.32 -7.24 16.58
C GLU A 366 -19.52 -7.00 15.68
N GLU A 367 -20.03 -5.77 15.59
CA GLU A 367 -21.12 -5.43 14.69
C GLU A 367 -20.75 -5.62 13.21
N ILE A 368 -19.54 -5.22 12.82
CA ILE A 368 -19.02 -5.41 11.45
C ILE A 368 -18.85 -6.90 11.14
N LEU A 369 -18.28 -7.68 12.07
CA LEU A 369 -18.14 -9.13 11.93
C LEU A 369 -19.50 -9.84 11.85
N ARG A 370 -20.46 -9.46 12.70
CA ARG A 370 -21.81 -10.05 12.67
C ARG A 370 -22.51 -9.82 11.33
N ARG A 371 -22.30 -8.65 10.70
CA ARG A 371 -22.84 -8.36 9.36
C ARG A 371 -22.17 -9.20 8.30
N ARG A 372 -20.86 -9.36 8.39
CA ARG A 372 -20.05 -10.23 7.55
C ARG A 372 -20.51 -11.68 7.61
N ASP A 373 -20.86 -12.16 8.80
CA ASP A 373 -21.25 -13.55 9.05
C ASP A 373 -22.74 -13.84 8.76
N ASN A 374 -23.56 -12.83 8.41
CA ASN A 374 -24.98 -13.00 8.08
C ASN A 374 -25.19 -13.03 6.54
N PRO A 375 -25.34 -14.23 5.92
CA PRO A 375 -25.28 -14.41 4.46
C PRO A 375 -26.44 -13.78 3.70
N SER A 376 -27.51 -13.38 4.40
CA SER A 376 -28.68 -12.72 3.83
C SER A 376 -28.46 -11.22 3.51
N ALA A 377 -27.40 -10.61 4.06
CA ALA A 377 -27.01 -9.21 3.78
C ALA A 377 -25.68 -9.07 3.02
N LEU A 378 -24.84 -10.12 3.02
CA LEU A 378 -23.56 -10.21 2.32
C LEU A 378 -23.43 -11.63 1.72
N HIS A 379 -23.80 -11.82 0.45
CA HIS A 379 -23.67 -13.10 -0.25
C HIS A 379 -22.16 -13.42 -0.55
N PRO A 380 -21.74 -14.69 -0.76
CA PRO A 380 -20.40 -15.26 -0.57
C PRO A 380 -19.40 -14.98 -1.72
N SER A 381 -19.20 -13.71 -2.07
CA SER A 381 -18.39 -13.30 -3.24
C SER A 381 -17.02 -12.68 -2.92
N LEU A 382 -16.57 -12.75 -1.66
CA LEU A 382 -15.27 -12.23 -1.25
C LEU A 382 -14.18 -13.29 -1.44
N TYR A 383 -13.13 -12.95 -2.18
CA TYR A 383 -11.94 -13.79 -2.28
C TYR A 383 -11.18 -13.81 -0.94
N GLY A 384 -10.34 -14.83 -0.72
CA GLY A 384 -9.55 -14.97 0.52
C GLY A 384 -8.74 -13.71 0.88
N HIS A 385 -8.15 -13.03 -0.11
CA HIS A 385 -7.42 -11.78 0.09
C HIS A 385 -8.30 -10.56 0.40
N GLU A 386 -9.59 -10.62 0.07
CA GLU A 386 -10.57 -9.58 0.38
C GLU A 386 -11.18 -9.79 1.77
N TRP A 387 -10.83 -10.88 2.46
CA TRP A 387 -11.45 -11.20 3.72
C TRP A 387 -11.01 -10.19 4.80
N SER A 388 -9.73 -9.89 4.93
CA SER A 388 -9.21 -9.05 6.01
C SER A 388 -9.09 -7.56 5.68
N ARG A 389 -9.66 -7.12 4.54
CA ARG A 389 -9.46 -5.74 4.05
C ARG A 389 -10.25 -4.70 4.83
N GLY A 390 -9.60 -3.56 5.07
CA GLY A 390 -10.26 -2.28 5.28
C GLY A 390 -10.63 -1.60 3.95
N TRP A 391 -11.12 -0.37 4.04
CA TRP A 391 -11.67 0.36 2.90
C TRP A 391 -11.21 1.82 2.87
N ILE A 392 -10.68 2.25 1.73
CA ILE A 392 -10.40 3.65 1.41
C ILE A 392 -11.50 4.17 0.48
N SER A 393 -11.98 5.40 0.72
CA SER A 393 -12.94 6.02 -0.18
C SER A 393 -12.29 6.44 -1.49
N GLY A 394 -12.97 6.16 -2.60
CA GLY A 394 -12.63 6.66 -3.93
C GLY A 394 -12.90 8.16 -4.12
N ALA A 395 -13.65 8.80 -3.21
CA ALA A 395 -14.06 10.20 -3.32
C ALA A 395 -12.92 11.20 -3.12
N ASP A 396 -11.87 10.82 -2.39
CA ASP A 396 -10.84 11.77 -1.97
C ASP A 396 -9.81 11.98 -3.07
N LYS A 397 -9.63 13.23 -3.47
CA LYS A 397 -8.45 13.65 -4.22
C LYS A 397 -7.25 13.62 -3.27
N TYR A 398 -6.18 12.97 -3.68
CA TYR A 398 -4.95 12.98 -2.90
C TYR A 398 -4.23 14.33 -3.03
N PRO A 399 -3.45 14.73 -2.00
CA PRO A 399 -2.63 15.92 -2.07
C PRO A 399 -1.65 15.88 -3.25
N TYR A 400 -1.43 17.03 -3.88
CA TYR A 400 -0.53 17.23 -5.04
C TYR A 400 -0.97 16.58 -6.36
N ASP A 401 -2.11 15.88 -6.39
CA ASP A 401 -2.76 15.50 -7.64
C ASP A 401 -3.26 16.77 -8.35
N GLN A 402 -2.72 17.03 -9.55
CA GLN A 402 -3.05 18.22 -10.34
C GLN A 402 -4.39 18.09 -11.06
N ALA A 403 -4.93 16.87 -11.21
CA ALA A 403 -6.12 16.58 -12.00
C ALA A 403 -6.10 17.24 -13.41
N ASP A 404 -4.91 17.32 -14.02
CA ASP A 404 -4.66 17.99 -15.29
C ASP A 404 -4.70 17.04 -16.51
N VAL A 405 -4.84 15.74 -16.27
CA VAL A 405 -5.03 14.73 -17.29
C VAL A 405 -6.44 14.82 -17.86
N ARG A 406 -6.61 15.56 -18.96
CA ARG A 406 -7.87 15.65 -19.71
C ARG A 406 -7.93 14.64 -20.84
N ARG A 407 -8.44 13.45 -20.52
CA ARG A 407 -8.51 12.28 -21.43
C ARG A 407 -9.39 12.53 -22.66
N GLU A 408 -10.37 13.42 -22.54
CA GLU A 408 -11.28 13.84 -23.60
C GLU A 408 -10.67 14.86 -24.58
N SER A 409 -9.45 15.36 -24.32
CA SER A 409 -8.83 16.34 -25.20
C SER A 409 -8.45 15.72 -26.56
N PRO A 410 -8.65 16.43 -27.69
CA PRO A 410 -8.34 15.88 -29.01
C PRO A 410 -6.89 15.43 -29.18
N TYR A 411 -5.94 16.14 -28.56
CA TYR A 411 -4.53 15.76 -28.61
C TYR A 411 -4.29 14.43 -27.87
N PHE A 412 -4.81 14.30 -26.65
CA PHE A 412 -4.68 13.07 -25.87
C PHE A 412 -5.30 11.87 -26.59
N ILE A 413 -6.49 12.04 -27.17
CA ILE A 413 -7.17 11.00 -27.97
C ILE A 413 -6.35 10.60 -29.20
N ASN A 414 -5.73 11.58 -29.89
CA ASN A 414 -4.86 11.29 -31.04
C ASN A 414 -3.62 10.50 -30.62
N ALA A 415 -2.95 10.91 -29.53
CA ALA A 415 -1.81 10.19 -28.97
C ALA A 415 -2.20 8.78 -28.52
N LEU A 416 -3.35 8.63 -27.84
CA LEU A 416 -3.88 7.34 -27.39
C LEU A 416 -4.13 6.41 -28.57
N ASN A 417 -4.82 6.89 -29.62
CA ASN A 417 -5.05 6.10 -30.82
C ASN A 417 -3.74 5.71 -31.51
N ALA A 418 -2.74 6.60 -31.55
CA ALA A 418 -1.44 6.34 -32.14
C ALA A 418 -0.58 5.34 -31.34
N ASN A 419 -0.75 5.28 -30.02
CA ASN A 419 0.05 4.40 -29.16
C ASN A 419 -0.61 3.04 -28.89
N LEU A 420 -1.95 2.95 -28.82
CA LEU A 420 -2.67 1.73 -28.42
C LEU A 420 -3.37 1.01 -29.58
N PHE A 421 -3.86 1.75 -30.58
CA PHE A 421 -4.69 1.21 -31.66
C PHE A 421 -4.03 1.31 -33.05
N MET A 422 -2.80 1.82 -33.12
CA MET A 422 -2.04 1.88 -34.36
C MET A 422 -0.97 0.79 -34.43
N VAL A 423 -1.03 0.03 -35.51
CA VAL A 423 -0.01 -0.96 -35.89
C VAL A 423 1.08 -0.23 -36.68
N ASN A 424 2.35 -0.48 -36.36
CA ASN A 424 3.47 -0.11 -37.21
C ASN A 424 3.23 -0.70 -38.61
N SER A 425 3.23 0.16 -39.63
CA SER A 425 2.79 -0.11 -41.00
C SER A 425 3.61 -1.16 -41.78
N ASN A 426 4.49 -1.89 -41.10
CA ASN A 426 5.42 -2.86 -41.69
C ASN A 426 5.01 -4.33 -41.46
N ASP A 427 3.95 -4.61 -40.69
CA ASP A 427 3.43 -5.97 -40.51
C ASP A 427 2.07 -6.12 -41.22
N ASP A 428 2.09 -6.73 -42.41
CA ASP A 428 0.90 -7.12 -43.20
C ASP A 428 -0.02 -8.14 -42.47
N LYS A 429 0.31 -8.53 -41.23
CA LYS A 429 -0.34 -9.59 -40.45
C LYS A 429 -1.43 -9.10 -39.50
N PHE A 430 -1.61 -7.79 -39.30
CA PHE A 430 -2.62 -7.24 -38.38
C PHE A 430 -3.66 -6.39 -39.11
N PRO A 431 -4.94 -6.43 -38.67
CA PRO A 431 -6.03 -5.79 -39.40
C PRO A 431 -5.83 -4.28 -39.53
N GLN A 432 -6.17 -3.75 -40.72
CA GLN A 432 -6.28 -2.32 -41.00
C GLN A 432 -7.11 -1.60 -39.92
N ARG A 433 -6.89 -0.30 -39.73
CA ARG A 433 -7.54 0.54 -38.71
C ARG A 433 -9.07 0.47 -38.77
N ILE A 434 -9.67 -0.49 -38.06
CA ILE A 434 -11.11 -0.77 -38.02
C ILE A 434 -11.81 -0.16 -36.79
N CYS A 435 -11.05 0.34 -35.81
CA CYS A 435 -11.59 1.04 -34.66
C CYS A 435 -10.72 2.24 -34.23
N GLN A 436 -11.33 3.17 -33.49
CA GLN A 436 -10.64 4.30 -32.85
C GLN A 436 -11.38 4.77 -31.60
N VAL A 437 -10.65 5.30 -30.63
CA VAL A 437 -11.21 5.96 -29.46
C VAL A 437 -11.74 7.35 -29.82
N GLN A 438 -12.92 7.69 -29.33
CA GLN A 438 -13.58 8.98 -29.50
C GLN A 438 -14.30 9.38 -28.19
N PRO A 439 -14.57 10.68 -27.98
CA PRO A 439 -15.37 11.10 -26.84
C PRO A 439 -16.85 10.71 -27.02
N LEU A 440 -17.54 10.38 -25.93
CA LEU A 440 -18.99 10.13 -25.96
C LEU A 440 -19.77 11.44 -26.07
N THR A 441 -20.72 11.49 -27.01
CA THR A 441 -21.50 12.69 -27.35
C THR A 441 -22.76 12.89 -26.49
N LYS A 442 -22.94 12.14 -25.39
CA LYS A 442 -24.10 12.27 -24.47
C LYS A 442 -23.63 12.50 -23.04
N ASP A 443 -24.21 13.49 -22.37
CA ASP A 443 -23.87 14.00 -21.03
C ASP A 443 -23.93 13.00 -19.85
N ASN A 444 -24.15 11.71 -20.10
CA ASN A 444 -24.40 10.72 -19.05
C ASN A 444 -23.53 9.44 -19.16
N SER A 445 -22.29 9.53 -19.67
CA SER A 445 -21.35 8.39 -19.62
C SER A 445 -20.06 8.71 -18.87
N PHE A 446 -19.81 7.89 -17.86
CA PHE A 446 -18.81 7.99 -16.79
C PHE A 446 -17.35 8.16 -17.24
N ASN A 447 -16.93 7.64 -18.41
CA ASN A 447 -15.53 7.67 -18.85
C ASN A 447 -15.22 8.80 -19.84
N GLY A 448 -16.23 9.50 -20.36
CA GLY A 448 -16.09 10.45 -21.46
C GLY A 448 -15.55 9.86 -22.78
N LEU A 449 -15.00 8.64 -22.80
CA LEU A 449 -14.37 7.96 -23.94
C LEU A 449 -15.01 6.61 -24.27
N GLY A 450 -15.06 6.27 -25.56
CA GLY A 450 -15.48 4.96 -26.06
C GLY A 450 -14.72 4.57 -27.33
N VAL A 451 -14.69 3.28 -27.64
CA VAL A 451 -14.09 2.75 -28.89
C VAL A 451 -15.18 2.64 -29.95
N PHE A 452 -14.94 3.18 -31.14
CA PHE A 452 -15.92 3.21 -32.24
C PHE A 452 -15.35 2.59 -33.50
N ALA A 453 -16.20 1.91 -34.28
CA ALA A 453 -15.83 1.35 -35.56
C ALA A 453 -15.58 2.44 -36.60
N THR A 454 -14.47 2.36 -37.35
CA THR A 454 -14.13 3.30 -38.44
C THR A 454 -14.75 2.89 -39.78
N ALA A 455 -15.10 1.60 -39.92
CA ALA A 455 -15.73 1.00 -41.09
C ALA A 455 -16.79 -0.03 -40.65
N ASN A 456 -17.57 -0.56 -41.60
CA ASN A 456 -18.48 -1.65 -41.30
C ASN A 456 -17.69 -2.94 -41.03
N ILE A 457 -17.93 -3.57 -39.88
CA ILE A 457 -17.25 -4.79 -39.43
C ILE A 457 -18.23 -5.95 -39.47
N LYS A 458 -17.85 -7.07 -40.10
CA LYS A 458 -18.68 -8.27 -40.17
C LYS A 458 -18.56 -9.11 -38.90
N ALA A 459 -19.64 -9.78 -38.51
CA ALA A 459 -19.61 -10.75 -37.41
C ALA A 459 -18.45 -11.75 -37.58
N GLY A 460 -17.74 -12.05 -36.50
CA GLY A 460 -16.55 -12.92 -36.47
C GLY A 460 -15.23 -12.24 -36.84
N THR A 461 -15.23 -10.98 -37.29
CA THR A 461 -13.99 -10.26 -37.64
C THR A 461 -13.19 -9.89 -36.38
N LEU A 462 -11.88 -10.12 -36.40
CA LEU A 462 -10.96 -9.65 -35.36
C LEU A 462 -10.89 -8.12 -35.37
N ILE A 463 -11.16 -7.49 -34.22
CA ILE A 463 -11.20 -6.04 -34.02
C ILE A 463 -9.88 -5.52 -33.45
N HIS A 464 -9.39 -6.16 -32.39
CA HIS A 464 -8.20 -5.74 -31.65
C HIS A 464 -7.49 -6.96 -31.05
N CYS A 465 -6.17 -6.88 -30.95
CA CYS A 465 -5.36 -7.86 -30.25
C CYS A 465 -4.23 -7.16 -29.50
N GLU A 466 -3.96 -7.60 -28.28
CA GLU A 466 -3.00 -6.96 -27.39
C GLU A 466 -2.26 -8.02 -26.57
N GLU A 467 -0.95 -7.88 -26.48
CA GLU A 467 -0.10 -8.63 -25.57
C GLU A 467 0.11 -7.83 -24.27
N PRO A 468 0.34 -8.49 -23.12
CA PRO A 468 0.35 -7.81 -21.84
C PRO A 468 1.57 -6.89 -21.72
N VAL A 469 1.33 -5.62 -21.44
CA VAL A 469 2.42 -4.64 -21.24
C VAL A 469 3.07 -4.76 -19.86
N ILE A 470 2.30 -5.20 -18.87
CA ILE A 470 2.75 -5.44 -17.49
C ILE A 470 2.19 -6.78 -17.03
N ARG A 471 3.02 -7.55 -16.31
CA ARG A 471 2.70 -8.89 -15.83
C ARG A 471 3.02 -9.06 -14.35
N GLY A 472 2.25 -9.94 -13.71
CA GLY A 472 2.45 -10.37 -12.34
C GLY A 472 2.09 -11.84 -12.19
N ASN A 473 3.06 -12.70 -12.50
CA ASN A 473 2.87 -14.15 -12.47
C ASN A 473 3.27 -14.72 -11.11
N LEU A 474 2.33 -15.25 -10.33
CA LEU A 474 2.61 -15.85 -9.02
C LEU A 474 2.93 -17.33 -9.20
N ILE A 475 4.18 -17.68 -8.93
CA ILE A 475 4.63 -19.07 -8.85
C ILE A 475 4.21 -19.66 -7.48
N PRO A 476 3.28 -20.64 -7.42
CA PRO A 476 2.86 -21.23 -6.15
C PRO A 476 3.97 -22.10 -5.53
N ASN A 477 3.98 -22.22 -4.21
CA ASN A 477 4.85 -23.15 -3.51
C ASN A 477 4.32 -24.58 -3.66
N ARG A 478 5.20 -25.53 -3.97
CA ARG A 478 4.88 -26.97 -3.96
C ARG A 478 5.64 -27.71 -2.88
N LEU A 479 5.03 -28.76 -2.35
CA LEU A 479 5.71 -29.70 -1.46
C LEU A 479 6.55 -30.66 -2.32
N LEU A 480 7.65 -31.19 -1.75
CA LEU A 480 8.61 -32.04 -2.48
C LEU A 480 7.99 -33.29 -3.13
N ASP A 481 6.89 -33.80 -2.56
CA ASP A 481 6.26 -35.07 -2.95
C ASP A 481 4.90 -34.84 -3.64
N ASP A 482 4.63 -33.62 -4.11
CA ASP A 482 3.38 -33.28 -4.81
C ASP A 482 3.44 -33.76 -6.27
N GLU A 483 2.98 -34.99 -6.51
CA GLU A 483 2.88 -35.61 -7.85
C GLU A 483 1.57 -35.26 -8.60
N SER A 484 0.88 -34.18 -8.22
CA SER A 484 -0.40 -33.82 -8.85
C SER A 484 -0.28 -33.59 -10.37
N GLU A 485 -0.94 -34.45 -11.16
CA GLU A 485 -1.00 -34.38 -12.64
C GLU A 485 -1.96 -33.30 -13.16
N ILE A 486 -2.51 -32.42 -12.30
CA ILE A 486 -3.51 -31.42 -12.74
C ILE A 486 -2.84 -30.44 -13.73
N PRO A 487 -3.46 -30.13 -14.89
CA PRO A 487 -2.88 -29.24 -15.90
C PRO A 487 -2.51 -27.82 -15.42
N LEU A 488 -3.10 -27.33 -14.32
CA LEU A 488 -2.69 -26.07 -13.68
C LEU A 488 -1.28 -26.14 -13.06
N HIS A 489 -0.81 -27.34 -12.74
CA HIS A 489 0.50 -27.59 -12.15
C HIS A 489 1.57 -27.95 -13.20
N ALA A 490 1.28 -27.85 -14.49
CA ALA A 490 2.31 -27.97 -15.51
C ALA A 490 3.27 -26.76 -15.46
N SER A 491 4.57 -26.99 -15.63
CA SER A 491 5.56 -25.93 -15.80
C SER A 491 5.27 -25.17 -17.10
N ARG A 492 5.06 -23.85 -17.01
CA ARG A 492 4.61 -23.02 -18.13
C ARG A 492 5.62 -21.94 -18.49
N CYS A 493 5.62 -21.54 -19.75
CA CYS A 493 6.37 -20.39 -20.21
C CYS A 493 5.81 -19.13 -19.56
N ASP A 494 6.70 -18.36 -18.95
CA ASP A 494 6.37 -17.17 -18.20
C ASP A 494 5.94 -15.99 -19.11
N ASN A 495 6.28 -16.04 -20.40
CA ASN A 495 5.74 -15.15 -21.42
C ASN A 495 4.41 -15.68 -21.98
N CYS A 496 4.44 -16.71 -22.84
CA CYS A 496 3.25 -17.15 -23.59
C CYS A 496 2.30 -18.09 -22.84
N GLN A 497 2.63 -18.54 -21.62
CA GLN A 497 1.84 -19.46 -20.77
C GLN A 497 1.64 -20.89 -21.32
N THR A 498 2.27 -21.23 -22.44
CA THR A 498 2.34 -22.59 -22.99
C THR A 498 3.08 -23.53 -22.04
N VAL A 499 2.62 -24.78 -21.92
CA VAL A 499 3.32 -25.80 -21.13
C VAL A 499 4.67 -26.10 -21.76
N VAL A 500 5.73 -26.09 -20.97
CA VAL A 500 7.09 -26.42 -21.40
C VAL A 500 7.29 -27.93 -21.27
N ASP A 501 7.89 -28.56 -22.28
CA ASP A 501 8.13 -30.02 -22.29
C ASP A 501 9.02 -30.41 -21.09
N PRO A 502 8.61 -31.39 -20.26
CA PRO A 502 9.45 -31.91 -19.17
C PRO A 502 10.88 -32.28 -19.57
N LYS A 503 11.11 -32.75 -20.81
CA LYS A 503 12.46 -33.07 -21.31
C LYS A 503 13.30 -31.82 -21.54
N GLU A 504 12.67 -30.73 -21.97
CA GLU A 504 13.31 -29.42 -22.13
C GLU A 504 13.68 -28.85 -20.76
N ILE A 505 12.80 -29.01 -19.76
CA ILE A 505 13.08 -28.64 -18.36
C ILE A 505 14.24 -29.45 -17.78
N GLU A 506 14.27 -30.76 -18.01
CA GLU A 506 15.36 -31.64 -17.58
C GLU A 506 16.69 -31.25 -18.25
N HIS A 507 16.66 -30.97 -19.56
CA HIS A 507 17.81 -30.48 -20.31
C HIS A 507 18.35 -29.19 -19.72
N ILE A 508 17.49 -28.19 -19.50
CA ILE A 508 17.83 -26.91 -18.87
C ILE A 508 18.43 -27.12 -17.47
N SER A 509 17.81 -27.97 -16.65
CA SER A 509 18.26 -28.24 -15.28
C SER A 509 19.65 -28.90 -15.23
N ASN A 510 19.97 -29.75 -16.20
CA ASN A 510 21.26 -30.46 -16.26
C ASN A 510 22.42 -29.56 -16.72
N HIS A 511 22.14 -28.51 -17.51
CA HIS A 511 23.16 -27.55 -17.97
C HIS A 511 23.40 -26.40 -16.98
N LEU A 512 22.51 -26.25 -15.98
CA LEU A 512 22.56 -25.18 -14.99
C LEU A 512 23.81 -25.24 -14.09
N ASP A 513 24.24 -26.45 -13.71
CA ASP A 513 25.39 -26.65 -12.81
C ASP A 513 26.73 -26.31 -13.51
N ALA A 514 26.77 -26.27 -14.85
CA ALA A 514 27.95 -25.85 -15.64
C ALA A 514 28.12 -24.32 -15.73
N LEU A 515 27.04 -23.54 -15.50
CA LEU A 515 27.05 -22.06 -15.48
C LEU A 515 27.38 -21.47 -14.10
N HIS A 516 27.66 -22.34 -13.11
CA HIS A 516 27.81 -22.00 -11.69
C HIS A 516 29.28 -21.91 -11.18
N ASP A 517 30.29 -21.79 -12.04
CA ASP A 517 31.68 -21.64 -11.58
C ASP A 517 31.88 -20.33 -10.77
N PRO A 518 32.15 -20.39 -9.44
CA PRO A 518 32.24 -19.24 -8.55
C PRO A 518 33.55 -18.42 -8.69
N ALA A 519 34.47 -18.83 -9.57
CA ALA A 519 35.82 -18.27 -9.64
C ALA A 519 35.94 -16.86 -10.27
N ARG A 520 34.83 -16.18 -10.61
CA ARG A 520 34.88 -14.83 -11.23
C ARG A 520 34.64 -13.74 -10.17
N GLY A 521 35.73 -13.08 -9.77
CA GLY A 521 35.83 -12.16 -8.62
C GLY A 521 35.07 -10.83 -8.70
N PRO A 522 35.08 -10.05 -7.59
CA PRO A 522 34.27 -8.86 -7.42
C PRO A 522 34.90 -7.66 -8.13
N GLY A 523 34.33 -7.28 -9.27
CA GLY A 523 34.67 -6.04 -9.95
C GLY A 523 34.69 -6.16 -11.47
N TRP A 524 33.55 -6.45 -12.09
CA TRP A 524 33.38 -6.34 -13.55
C TRP A 524 31.96 -5.90 -13.88
N GLY A 525 31.85 -4.95 -14.82
CA GLY A 525 30.57 -4.54 -15.39
C GLY A 525 29.79 -5.71 -15.99
N HIS A 526 28.49 -5.50 -16.19
CA HIS A 526 27.55 -6.49 -16.71
C HIS A 526 28.17 -7.27 -17.89
N PRO A 527 28.33 -8.61 -17.79
CA PRO A 527 28.96 -9.38 -18.86
C PRO A 527 28.13 -9.23 -20.14
N ALA A 528 28.80 -9.21 -21.31
CA ALA A 528 28.13 -9.45 -22.59
C ALA A 528 27.40 -10.82 -22.59
N ASP A 529 27.83 -11.72 -21.71
CA ASP A 529 27.31 -13.07 -21.49
C ASP A 529 26.59 -13.14 -20.12
N CYS A 530 25.68 -12.21 -19.86
CA CYS A 530 24.86 -12.25 -18.65
C CYS A 530 24.16 -13.62 -18.56
N ALA A 531 24.14 -14.26 -17.40
CA ALA A 531 23.56 -15.59 -17.22
C ALA A 531 22.01 -15.65 -17.39
N CYS A 532 21.43 -14.60 -17.96
CA CYS A 532 20.21 -14.64 -18.73
C CYS A 532 20.39 -15.26 -20.14
N VAL A 533 21.60 -15.71 -20.53
CA VAL A 533 21.90 -16.47 -21.77
C VAL A 533 21.21 -17.83 -21.69
N ASP A 534 20.44 -18.17 -22.74
CA ASP A 534 19.41 -19.23 -22.79
C ASP A 534 18.18 -19.03 -21.90
N MET A 535 17.26 -19.99 -21.94
CA MET A 535 15.81 -19.95 -21.59
C MET A 535 15.42 -19.57 -20.15
N MET A 536 16.32 -18.96 -19.39
CA MET A 536 16.15 -18.63 -17.98
C MET A 536 16.76 -17.25 -17.64
N CYS A 537 16.02 -16.40 -16.91
CA CYS A 537 16.59 -15.19 -16.27
C CYS A 537 17.25 -15.59 -14.94
N LYS A 538 18.43 -15.06 -14.62
CA LYS A 538 19.04 -15.12 -13.27
C LYS A 538 18.36 -14.23 -12.22
N CYS A 539 17.18 -13.72 -12.53
CA CYS A 539 16.19 -13.28 -11.56
C CYS A 539 15.96 -14.48 -10.63
N THR A 540 16.64 -14.56 -9.49
CA THR A 540 16.53 -15.67 -8.55
C THR A 540 15.18 -15.59 -7.89
N ASP A 541 14.13 -15.97 -8.61
CA ASP A 541 12.89 -16.37 -7.98
C ASP A 541 13.15 -17.76 -7.37
N VAL A 542 13.17 -17.80 -6.04
CA VAL A 542 12.97 -18.96 -5.15
C VAL A 542 13.93 -20.16 -5.21
N GLY A 543 14.59 -20.42 -4.06
CA GLY A 543 15.48 -21.54 -3.81
C GLY A 543 14.86 -22.95 -3.60
N TYR A 544 15.69 -23.92 -3.99
CA TYR A 544 15.87 -25.32 -3.56
C TYR A 544 14.79 -26.42 -3.80
N PHE A 545 15.08 -27.16 -4.88
CA PHE A 545 14.95 -28.60 -5.22
C PHE A 545 13.64 -29.20 -5.78
N LYS A 546 13.76 -29.60 -7.08
CA LYS A 546 12.99 -30.50 -7.97
C LYS A 546 11.48 -30.21 -8.05
N ALA A 547 10.94 -29.47 -9.03
CA ALA A 547 10.98 -29.73 -10.48
C ALA A 547 11.01 -28.47 -11.39
N ALA A 548 11.30 -27.30 -10.83
CA ALA A 548 11.86 -26.12 -11.52
C ALA A 548 12.49 -25.29 -10.41
N ARG A 549 13.79 -24.97 -10.48
CA ARG A 549 14.55 -24.27 -9.43
C ARG A 549 14.16 -22.78 -9.34
N GLY A 550 12.86 -22.50 -9.24
CA GLY A 550 12.20 -21.21 -9.05
C GLY A 550 12.38 -20.14 -10.15
N GLY A 551 13.31 -20.33 -11.08
CA GLY A 551 13.52 -19.38 -12.19
C GLY A 551 12.37 -19.33 -13.18
N LEU A 552 12.23 -18.16 -13.82
CA LEU A 552 11.30 -17.95 -14.93
C LEU A 552 11.66 -18.87 -16.10
N LEU A 553 10.66 -19.57 -16.65
CA LEU A 553 10.83 -20.48 -17.78
C LEU A 553 10.36 -19.81 -19.07
N PHE A 554 11.10 -19.97 -20.16
CA PHE A 554 10.66 -19.56 -21.49
C PHE A 554 10.64 -20.78 -22.42
N CYS A 555 9.83 -20.79 -23.49
CA CYS A 555 9.83 -21.86 -24.50
C CYS A 555 10.75 -21.52 -25.69
N SER A 556 11.29 -22.56 -26.36
CA SER A 556 12.31 -22.42 -27.44
C SER A 556 11.65 -22.45 -28.80
N SER A 557 10.65 -23.33 -28.93
CA SER A 557 9.80 -23.51 -30.08
C SER A 557 8.47 -22.83 -29.84
N ASN A 558 8.22 -21.73 -30.55
CA ASN A 558 6.85 -21.33 -30.81
C ASN A 558 6.31 -22.20 -31.95
N ASP A 559 5.78 -23.40 -31.63
CA ASP A 559 4.97 -24.17 -32.60
C ASP A 559 3.72 -23.37 -33.06
N ALA A 560 3.41 -22.25 -32.38
CA ALA A 560 2.37 -21.29 -32.75
C ALA A 560 2.71 -20.41 -33.97
N ILE A 561 3.94 -20.48 -34.51
CA ILE A 561 4.41 -19.61 -35.60
C ILE A 561 4.87 -20.44 -36.79
N SER A 562 3.90 -21.01 -37.51
CA SER A 562 4.08 -21.37 -38.90
C SER A 562 4.16 -20.08 -39.74
N GLU A 563 5.37 -19.54 -39.92
CA GLU A 563 5.85 -18.66 -41.01
C GLU A 563 6.99 -17.78 -40.48
N GLY A 564 8.22 -18.10 -40.88
CA GLY A 564 9.47 -17.61 -40.29
C GLY A 564 9.62 -16.09 -40.13
N MET A 565 10.46 -15.73 -39.14
CA MET A 565 10.90 -14.38 -38.72
C MET A 565 10.25 -13.76 -37.46
N ALA A 566 9.75 -14.54 -36.49
CA ALA A 566 9.37 -13.99 -35.18
C ALA A 566 10.40 -14.34 -34.08
N PRO A 567 10.72 -13.42 -33.16
CA PRO A 567 11.65 -13.65 -32.05
C PRO A 567 11.11 -14.68 -31.05
N HIS A 568 12.01 -15.43 -30.40
CA HIS A 568 11.69 -16.41 -29.37
C HIS A 568 11.07 -15.75 -28.11
N CYS A 569 10.24 -16.46 -27.34
CA CYS A 569 9.57 -15.88 -26.15
C CYS A 569 10.52 -15.28 -25.12
N LEU A 570 11.74 -15.81 -25.01
CA LEU A 570 12.81 -15.23 -24.19
C LEU A 570 13.31 -13.87 -24.74
N ALA A 571 13.38 -13.66 -26.06
CA ALA A 571 13.82 -12.39 -26.65
C ALA A 571 12.78 -11.31 -26.41
N ILE A 572 11.50 -11.65 -26.59
CA ILE A 572 10.38 -10.77 -26.25
C ILE A 572 10.46 -10.40 -24.77
N ALA A 573 10.64 -11.38 -23.88
CA ALA A 573 10.75 -11.09 -22.45
C ALA A 573 11.96 -10.22 -22.11
N ARG A 574 13.08 -10.36 -22.83
CA ARG A 574 14.26 -9.51 -22.66
C ARG A 574 14.02 -8.06 -23.10
N GLU A 575 13.27 -7.86 -24.17
CA GLU A 575 12.94 -6.53 -24.68
C GLU A 575 11.89 -5.82 -23.82
N THR A 576 10.88 -6.56 -23.35
CA THR A 576 9.71 -5.96 -22.68
C THR A 576 9.82 -5.92 -21.16
N TYR A 577 10.45 -6.93 -20.54
CA TYR A 577 10.37 -7.12 -19.08
C TYR A 577 11.73 -7.18 -18.37
N HIS A 578 12.85 -7.15 -19.10
CA HIS A 578 14.19 -7.27 -18.53
C HIS A 578 14.94 -5.95 -18.57
N PHE A 579 15.08 -5.34 -17.39
CA PHE A 579 15.87 -4.12 -17.20
C PHE A 579 17.23 -4.48 -16.61
N GLN A 580 18.30 -4.00 -17.23
CA GLN A 580 19.67 -4.35 -16.87
C GLN A 580 20.01 -3.97 -15.42
N GLU A 581 19.40 -2.90 -14.91
CA GLU A 581 19.63 -2.32 -13.59
C GLU A 581 19.10 -3.19 -12.45
N PHE A 582 18.05 -3.99 -12.74
CA PHE A 582 17.34 -4.80 -11.75
C PHE A 582 17.59 -6.31 -11.93
N CYS A 583 18.41 -6.68 -12.91
CA CYS A 583 18.77 -8.07 -13.16
C CYS A 583 19.51 -8.68 -11.96
N GLY A 584 19.18 -9.93 -11.60
CA GLY A 584 19.82 -10.67 -10.50
C GLY A 584 19.28 -10.34 -9.10
N LEU A 585 18.19 -9.57 -8.99
CA LEU A 585 17.43 -9.40 -7.75
C LEU A 585 16.61 -10.67 -7.44
N ASP A 586 16.54 -11.04 -6.16
CA ASP A 586 15.75 -12.18 -5.64
C ASP A 586 14.38 -11.71 -5.17
N TRP A 587 13.33 -12.06 -5.91
CA TRP A 587 11.95 -11.70 -5.59
C TRP A 587 11.19 -12.83 -4.89
N GLY A 588 11.86 -13.90 -4.46
CA GLY A 588 11.23 -15.01 -3.75
C GLY A 588 10.50 -14.58 -2.48
N TRP A 589 11.03 -13.58 -1.77
CA TRP A 589 10.37 -12.98 -0.60
C TRP A 589 9.03 -12.32 -0.96
N LEU A 590 8.92 -11.71 -2.15
CA LEU A 590 7.72 -11.06 -2.61
C LEU A 590 6.67 -12.12 -2.95
N HIS A 591 7.06 -13.17 -3.67
CA HIS A 591 6.20 -14.35 -3.91
C HIS A 591 5.68 -14.95 -2.60
N ASP A 592 6.55 -15.13 -1.61
CA ASP A 592 6.19 -15.63 -0.27
C ASP A 592 5.25 -14.70 0.52
N SER A 593 5.14 -13.41 0.15
CA SER A 593 4.16 -12.49 0.73
C SER A 593 2.74 -12.64 0.16
N MET A 594 2.56 -13.40 -0.92
CA MET A 594 1.25 -13.64 -1.55
C MET A 594 0.83 -15.12 -1.48
N ARG A 595 1.80 -16.03 -1.46
CA ARG A 595 1.54 -17.47 -1.49
C ARG A 595 1.67 -18.15 -0.13
N THR A 596 1.28 -19.42 -0.12
CA THR A 596 1.38 -20.27 1.06
C THR A 596 2.84 -20.60 1.36
N ASN A 597 3.24 -20.40 2.61
CA ASN A 597 4.58 -20.67 3.09
C ASN A 597 4.70 -22.10 3.60
N LYS A 598 5.91 -22.66 3.54
CA LYS A 598 6.19 -24.04 3.92
C LYS A 598 7.36 -24.14 4.88
N VAL A 599 7.35 -25.19 5.69
CA VAL A 599 8.46 -25.58 6.56
C VAL A 599 8.88 -27.01 6.25
N THR A 600 10.17 -27.29 6.41
CA THR A 600 10.69 -28.66 6.35
C THR A 600 10.82 -29.19 7.77
N TRP A 601 10.21 -30.35 8.04
CA TRP A 601 10.26 -31.01 9.33
C TRP A 601 10.43 -32.52 9.13
N SER A 602 11.44 -33.11 9.78
CA SER A 602 11.76 -34.54 9.71
C SER A 602 11.83 -35.12 8.29
N GLY A 603 12.39 -34.34 7.35
CA GLY A 603 12.54 -34.71 5.94
C GLY A 603 11.28 -34.54 5.09
N SER A 604 10.12 -34.23 5.68
CA SER A 604 8.87 -33.91 4.98
C SER A 604 8.62 -32.39 4.94
N GLN A 605 7.88 -31.91 3.93
CA GLN A 605 7.44 -30.52 3.84
C GLN A 605 5.95 -30.36 4.15
N TYR A 606 5.61 -29.25 4.81
CA TYR A 606 4.23 -28.91 5.16
C TYR A 606 3.98 -27.42 4.94
N PHE A 607 2.76 -27.07 4.54
CA PHE A 607 2.33 -25.68 4.53
C PHE A 607 2.09 -25.18 5.96
N THR A 608 2.56 -23.98 6.28
CA THR A 608 2.46 -23.40 7.63
C THR A 608 1.41 -22.32 7.74
N HIS A 609 1.29 -21.46 6.73
CA HIS A 609 0.36 -20.33 6.70
C HIS A 609 0.28 -19.78 5.29
N THR A 610 -0.77 -18.99 5.02
CA THR A 610 -0.87 -18.18 3.82
C THR A 610 -0.76 -16.71 4.17
N ASN A 611 -0.12 -15.94 3.30
CA ASN A 611 -0.10 -14.48 3.39
C ASN A 611 -1.18 -13.83 2.53
N GLU A 612 -2.08 -14.60 1.93
CA GLU A 612 -3.12 -14.06 1.06
C GLU A 612 -4.04 -13.07 1.79
N ARG A 613 -4.28 -13.27 3.09
CA ARG A 613 -5.07 -12.33 3.93
C ARG A 613 -4.54 -10.89 3.91
N HIS A 614 -3.27 -10.71 3.58
CA HIS A 614 -2.59 -9.41 3.56
C HIS A 614 -2.82 -8.61 2.26
N GLY A 615 -3.72 -9.05 1.37
CA GLY A 615 -4.15 -8.23 0.23
C GLY A 615 -3.04 -7.90 -0.77
N THR A 616 -1.93 -8.64 -0.77
CA THR A 616 -0.71 -8.37 -1.55
C THR A 616 -0.82 -8.73 -3.03
N ILE A 617 -2.04 -9.00 -3.52
CA ILE A 617 -2.32 -9.60 -4.82
C ILE A 617 -1.78 -8.82 -6.03
N LEU A 618 -1.74 -7.49 -5.93
CA LEU A 618 -1.25 -6.61 -7.01
C LEU A 618 0.26 -6.36 -6.93
N SER A 619 0.97 -6.90 -5.93
CA SER A 619 2.35 -6.49 -5.64
C SER A 619 3.33 -6.85 -6.75
N LEU A 620 3.08 -7.92 -7.51
CA LEU A 620 3.92 -8.26 -8.68
C LEU A 620 3.71 -7.30 -9.85
N LEU A 621 2.48 -6.87 -10.09
CA LEU A 621 2.21 -5.80 -11.07
C LEU A 621 2.84 -4.49 -10.63
N LEU A 622 2.70 -4.13 -9.34
CA LEU A 622 3.29 -2.93 -8.76
C LEU A 622 4.83 -2.93 -8.89
N LYS A 623 5.46 -4.08 -8.62
CA LYS A 623 6.90 -4.28 -8.82
C LYS A 623 7.32 -3.98 -10.26
N SER A 624 6.60 -4.53 -11.25
CA SER A 624 6.87 -4.27 -12.67
C SER A 624 6.65 -2.80 -13.05
N VAL A 625 5.64 -2.13 -12.48
CA VAL A 625 5.42 -0.68 -12.65
C VAL A 625 6.61 0.12 -12.14
N PHE A 626 7.11 -0.20 -10.93
CA PHE A 626 8.24 0.53 -10.36
C PHE A 626 9.53 0.32 -11.14
N GLU A 627 9.82 -0.92 -11.59
CA GLU A 627 10.97 -1.19 -12.46
C GLU A 627 10.90 -0.38 -13.75
N LEU A 628 9.76 -0.39 -14.43
CA LEU A 628 9.58 0.36 -15.68
C LEU A 628 9.69 1.88 -15.45
N THR A 629 9.15 2.37 -14.34
CA THR A 629 9.25 3.79 -13.95
C THR A 629 10.71 4.17 -13.74
N LEU A 630 11.46 3.40 -12.96
CA LEU A 630 12.86 3.69 -12.65
C LEU A 630 13.76 3.56 -13.88
N HIS A 631 13.48 2.61 -14.77
CA HIS A 631 14.19 2.48 -16.05
C HIS A 631 13.97 3.73 -16.91
N ARG A 632 12.72 4.18 -17.10
CA ARG A 632 12.41 5.39 -17.88
C ARG A 632 12.88 6.69 -17.23
N ARG A 633 13.10 6.71 -15.91
CA ARG A 633 13.69 7.85 -15.21
C ARG A 633 15.14 8.15 -15.57
N GLN A 634 15.81 7.23 -16.27
CA GLN A 634 17.11 7.53 -16.88
C GLN A 634 17.00 8.59 -17.97
N GLU A 635 15.84 8.68 -18.63
CA GLU A 635 15.53 9.68 -19.66
C GLU A 635 14.76 10.87 -19.08
N ASP A 636 13.79 10.61 -18.21
CA ASP A 636 12.99 11.64 -17.53
C ASP A 636 12.97 11.44 -16.00
N PRO A 637 13.88 12.10 -15.27
CA PRO A 637 13.99 11.95 -13.80
C PRO A 637 12.72 12.31 -13.03
N ASN A 638 11.80 13.08 -13.62
CA ASN A 638 10.60 13.59 -12.95
C ASN A 638 9.35 12.74 -13.23
N LEU A 639 9.49 11.61 -13.93
CA LEU A 639 8.39 10.71 -14.27
C LEU A 639 7.80 10.05 -13.01
N LEU A 640 6.52 10.25 -12.73
CA LEU A 640 5.84 9.57 -11.62
C LEU A 640 5.32 8.19 -12.05
N ALA A 641 5.24 7.26 -11.11
CA ALA A 641 4.88 5.87 -11.39
C ALA A 641 3.46 5.71 -11.99
N HIS A 642 2.52 6.59 -11.62
CA HIS A 642 1.15 6.58 -12.17
C HIS A 642 1.03 7.28 -13.54
N GLU A 643 2.12 7.88 -14.04
CA GLU A 643 2.18 8.69 -15.28
C GLU A 643 2.92 7.98 -16.42
N ILE A 644 3.42 6.77 -16.20
CA ILE A 644 3.98 5.96 -17.28
C ILE A 644 2.90 5.72 -18.36
N ASN A 645 3.33 5.55 -19.61
CA ASN A 645 2.43 5.45 -20.77
C ASN A 645 1.33 4.39 -20.62
N GLU A 646 1.64 3.29 -19.94
CA GLU A 646 0.74 2.16 -19.69
C GLU A 646 -0.35 2.50 -18.65
N LEU A 647 -0.05 3.40 -17.70
CA LEU A 647 -0.95 3.76 -16.60
C LEU A 647 -1.68 5.09 -16.82
N ILE A 648 -1.09 6.03 -17.57
CA ILE A 648 -1.69 7.36 -17.78
C ILE A 648 -3.02 7.28 -18.54
N VAL A 649 -3.14 6.31 -19.45
CA VAL A 649 -4.38 6.06 -20.21
C VAL A 649 -5.46 5.38 -19.39
N LEU A 650 -5.08 4.74 -18.27
CA LEU A 650 -5.98 4.02 -17.39
C LEU A 650 -6.66 4.96 -16.40
N GLU A 651 -7.91 4.67 -16.07
CA GLU A 651 -8.66 5.45 -15.11
C GLU A 651 -8.21 5.15 -13.67
N ALA A 652 -8.02 6.19 -12.85
CA ALA A 652 -7.66 6.06 -11.44
C ALA A 652 -8.85 6.19 -10.46
N GLY A 653 -10.06 6.33 -10.99
CA GLY A 653 -11.27 6.65 -10.23
C GLY A 653 -11.37 8.07 -9.69
N SER A 654 -10.28 8.85 -9.72
CA SER A 654 -10.27 10.29 -9.35
C SER A 654 -10.50 11.24 -10.53
N ASP A 655 -10.55 10.71 -11.76
CA ASP A 655 -10.51 11.50 -13.00
C ASP A 655 -11.86 12.15 -13.37
N THR A 656 -12.94 11.84 -12.65
CA THR A 656 -14.27 12.43 -12.88
C THR A 656 -14.89 12.94 -11.57
N ASN A 657 -15.47 14.14 -11.60
CA ASN A 657 -15.83 14.92 -10.39
C ASN A 657 -16.94 14.32 -9.51
N GLU A 658 -17.59 13.20 -9.86
CA GLU A 658 -18.77 12.72 -9.13
C GLU A 658 -18.83 11.23 -8.81
N PRO A 659 -18.32 10.27 -9.62
CA PRO A 659 -18.98 8.97 -9.59
C PRO A 659 -18.20 7.86 -8.85
N TRP A 660 -17.05 8.17 -8.24
CA TRP A 660 -16.35 7.29 -7.27
C TRP A 660 -16.60 7.64 -5.81
N LYS A 661 -17.50 8.59 -5.53
CA LYS A 661 -17.82 8.98 -4.15
C LYS A 661 -18.23 7.78 -3.28
N ASP A 662 -18.93 6.82 -3.89
CA ASP A 662 -19.43 5.60 -3.24
C ASP A 662 -18.61 4.35 -3.56
N SER A 663 -17.48 4.48 -4.27
CA SER A 663 -16.58 3.38 -4.59
C SER A 663 -15.48 3.25 -3.54
N TRP A 664 -15.06 2.01 -3.26
CA TRP A 664 -14.15 1.71 -2.15
C TRP A 664 -12.97 0.89 -2.62
N PHE A 665 -11.77 1.31 -2.22
CA PHE A 665 -10.52 0.65 -2.54
C PHE A 665 -10.05 -0.20 -1.34
N PRO A 666 -9.73 -1.50 -1.54
CA PRO A 666 -9.26 -2.40 -0.48
C PRO A 666 -7.97 -1.89 0.14
N PHE A 667 -7.90 -1.96 1.47
CA PHE A 667 -6.71 -1.59 2.22
C PHE A 667 -6.28 -2.67 3.19
N THR A 668 -4.99 -2.95 3.22
CA THR A 668 -4.29 -3.66 4.29
C THR A 668 -2.95 -2.97 4.52
N LEU A 669 -2.46 -2.99 5.76
CA LEU A 669 -1.16 -2.43 6.11
C LEU A 669 -0.04 -3.08 5.29
N ALA A 670 -0.10 -4.39 5.09
CA ALA A 670 0.89 -5.12 4.32
C ALA A 670 0.82 -4.81 2.81
N GLY A 671 -0.33 -5.00 2.17
CA GLY A 671 -0.50 -4.83 0.72
C GLY A 671 -0.36 -3.38 0.23
N ASN A 672 -0.73 -2.40 1.06
CA ASN A 672 -0.77 -1.00 0.63
C ASN A 672 0.42 -0.17 1.12
N ILE A 673 1.14 -0.60 2.17
CA ILE A 673 2.21 0.17 2.81
C ILE A 673 3.50 -0.63 2.93
N GLN A 674 3.52 -1.75 3.67
CA GLN A 674 4.77 -2.45 3.99
C GLN A 674 5.44 -3.05 2.74
N ILE A 675 4.71 -3.85 1.97
CA ILE A 675 5.24 -4.53 0.79
C ILE A 675 5.62 -3.54 -0.31
N PRO A 676 4.80 -2.52 -0.66
CA PRO A 676 5.22 -1.48 -1.59
C PRO A 676 6.53 -0.78 -1.21
N PHE A 677 6.71 -0.43 0.07
CA PHE A 677 7.96 0.18 0.54
C PHE A 677 9.15 -0.78 0.49
N ASP A 678 8.93 -2.07 0.78
CA ASP A 678 9.95 -3.09 0.66
C ASP A 678 10.39 -3.32 -0.80
N ILE A 679 9.44 -3.31 -1.75
CA ILE A 679 9.75 -3.34 -3.18
C ILE A 679 10.64 -2.15 -3.56
N LEU A 680 10.24 -0.93 -3.15
CA LEU A 680 11.00 0.29 -3.46
C LEU A 680 12.42 0.25 -2.88
N PHE A 681 12.58 -0.14 -1.62
CA PHE A 681 13.91 -0.31 -1.04
C PHE A 681 14.75 -1.36 -1.77
N TYR A 682 14.12 -2.46 -2.18
CA TYR A 682 14.79 -3.54 -2.88
C TYR A 682 15.27 -3.11 -4.28
N LEU A 683 14.52 -2.22 -4.94
CA LEU A 683 14.89 -1.54 -6.19
C LEU A 683 15.89 -0.39 -6.01
N GLY A 684 16.34 -0.12 -4.78
CA GLY A 684 17.33 0.93 -4.52
C GLY A 684 16.76 2.34 -4.27
N VAL A 685 15.43 2.47 -4.13
CA VAL A 685 14.76 3.75 -3.84
C VAL A 685 14.81 4.04 -2.33
N ASP A 686 15.24 5.25 -1.97
CA ASP A 686 15.12 5.73 -0.61
C ASP A 686 13.76 6.40 -0.38
N ILE A 687 12.81 5.64 0.18
CA ILE A 687 11.44 6.10 0.42
C ILE A 687 11.32 7.31 1.37
N PHE A 688 12.39 7.68 2.06
CA PHE A 688 12.42 8.86 2.93
C PHE A 688 12.83 10.12 2.17
N CYS A 689 13.70 9.97 1.17
CA CYS A 689 14.28 11.10 0.44
C CYS A 689 13.56 11.38 -0.88
N ASP A 690 13.12 10.31 -1.56
CA ASP A 690 12.46 10.40 -2.84
C ASP A 690 10.93 10.45 -2.68
N LEU A 691 10.42 11.67 -2.49
CA LEU A 691 8.99 11.94 -2.36
C LEU A 691 8.21 11.77 -3.68
N SER A 692 8.86 11.42 -4.79
CA SER A 692 8.13 11.03 -6.00
C SER A 692 7.50 9.64 -5.89
N PHE A 693 7.87 8.86 -4.86
CA PHE A 693 7.23 7.61 -4.45
C PHE A 693 6.53 7.77 -3.08
N ASP A 694 5.96 8.95 -2.82
CA ASP A 694 5.12 9.18 -1.64
C ASP A 694 3.90 8.24 -1.64
N THR A 695 3.30 8.01 -0.47
CA THR A 695 2.21 7.04 -0.28
C THR A 695 1.06 7.26 -1.25
N TRP A 696 0.71 8.51 -1.54
CA TRP A 696 -0.38 8.82 -2.48
C TRP A 696 -0.09 8.35 -3.90
N VAL A 697 1.15 8.43 -4.37
CA VAL A 697 1.56 7.94 -5.70
C VAL A 697 1.33 6.43 -5.78
N ILE A 698 1.73 5.71 -4.73
CA ILE A 698 1.56 4.27 -4.63
C ILE A 698 0.08 3.90 -4.62
N GLN A 699 -0.75 4.60 -3.81
CA GLN A 699 -2.19 4.34 -3.78
C GLN A 699 -2.84 4.63 -5.14
N THR A 700 -2.45 5.68 -5.86
CA THR A 700 -2.94 5.97 -7.20
C THR A 700 -2.59 4.86 -8.20
N VAL A 701 -1.37 4.34 -8.17
CA VAL A 701 -0.98 3.19 -9.00
C VAL A 701 -1.81 1.97 -8.65
N LEU A 702 -1.94 1.62 -7.36
CA LEU A 702 -2.70 0.45 -6.94
C LEU A 702 -4.20 0.56 -7.30
N ARG A 703 -4.80 1.75 -7.23
CA ARG A 703 -6.17 2.01 -7.69
C ARG A 703 -6.32 1.71 -9.20
N LYS A 704 -5.40 2.23 -10.02
CA LYS A 704 -5.37 1.95 -11.47
C LYS A 704 -5.18 0.44 -11.74
N LEU A 705 -4.27 -0.22 -11.03
CA LEU A 705 -4.02 -1.65 -11.21
C LEU A 705 -5.21 -2.51 -10.80
N LEU A 706 -5.86 -2.22 -9.68
CA LEU A 706 -7.00 -3.00 -9.19
C LEU A 706 -8.14 -3.06 -10.21
N VAL A 707 -8.45 -1.92 -10.84
CA VAL A 707 -9.55 -1.79 -11.79
C VAL A 707 -9.26 -2.42 -13.15
N ASN A 708 -7.97 -2.58 -13.50
CA ASN A 708 -7.56 -2.96 -14.86
C ASN A 708 -6.78 -4.28 -14.93
N ALA A 709 -6.48 -4.91 -13.80
CA ALA A 709 -5.78 -6.19 -13.76
C ALA A 709 -6.69 -7.34 -14.24
N VAL A 710 -6.26 -8.05 -15.27
CA VAL A 710 -6.99 -9.19 -15.85
C VAL A 710 -6.34 -10.50 -15.40
N PRO A 711 -7.08 -11.40 -14.69
CA PRO A 711 -6.56 -12.69 -14.30
C PRO A 711 -6.44 -13.63 -15.51
N TRP A 712 -5.38 -14.46 -15.52
CA TRP A 712 -5.10 -15.43 -16.58
C TRP A 712 -5.74 -16.81 -16.41
N GLU A 713 -6.33 -17.15 -15.27
CA GLU A 713 -7.09 -18.41 -15.09
C GLU A 713 -8.51 -18.42 -15.69
N HIS A 714 -8.78 -19.35 -16.60
CA HIS A 714 -10.05 -19.40 -17.35
C HIS A 714 -11.29 -19.57 -16.45
N ALA A 715 -11.19 -20.37 -15.38
CA ALA A 715 -12.29 -20.60 -14.45
C ALA A 715 -12.79 -19.30 -13.78
N ARG A 716 -11.93 -18.28 -13.71
CA ARG A 716 -12.22 -16.98 -13.10
C ARG A 716 -12.76 -15.95 -14.10
N ARG A 717 -13.00 -16.35 -15.36
CA ARG A 717 -13.39 -15.48 -16.48
C ARG A 717 -14.75 -15.79 -17.12
N GLY A 718 -15.58 -16.68 -16.56
CA GLY A 718 -16.81 -17.13 -17.22
C GLY A 718 -17.80 -17.95 -16.38
N ALA A 719 -18.80 -18.51 -17.08
CA ALA A 719 -20.16 -18.86 -16.65
C ALA A 719 -20.38 -19.97 -15.59
N ASN A 720 -19.44 -20.19 -14.67
CA ASN A 720 -19.69 -21.04 -13.51
C ASN A 720 -20.00 -20.15 -12.28
N PRO A 721 -21.12 -20.36 -11.57
CA PRO A 721 -21.35 -19.73 -10.28
C PRO A 721 -20.46 -20.31 -9.17
N THR A 722 -19.46 -21.13 -9.50
CA THR A 722 -18.66 -21.84 -8.52
C THR A 722 -17.50 -20.97 -8.08
N PHE A 723 -17.77 -20.14 -7.08
CA PHE A 723 -16.77 -19.92 -6.03
C PHE A 723 -16.15 -21.29 -5.70
N ASN A 724 -14.90 -21.48 -6.11
CA ASN A 724 -14.22 -22.75 -5.92
C ASN A 724 -13.74 -22.86 -4.47
N ASN A 725 -13.35 -24.06 -4.04
CA ASN A 725 -12.72 -24.26 -2.72
C ASN A 725 -11.44 -23.41 -2.54
N ARG A 726 -10.90 -22.88 -3.65
CA ARG A 726 -9.76 -21.96 -3.72
C ARG A 726 -10.13 -20.48 -3.60
N ASP A 727 -11.39 -20.09 -3.41
CA ASP A 727 -11.74 -18.67 -3.43
C ASP A 727 -11.98 -18.13 -2.03
N GLY A 728 -12.34 -19.00 -1.09
CA GLY A 728 -12.60 -18.62 0.29
C GLY A 728 -11.36 -18.42 1.14
N PRO A 729 -11.58 -18.08 2.43
CA PRO A 729 -10.55 -18.10 3.45
C PRO A 729 -9.79 -19.43 3.42
N LYS A 730 -8.46 -19.35 3.40
CA LYS A 730 -7.61 -20.54 3.25
C LYS A 730 -7.50 -21.27 4.57
N PRO A 731 -7.96 -22.54 4.67
CA PRO A 731 -7.78 -23.31 5.89
C PRO A 731 -6.30 -23.69 6.01
N VAL A 732 -5.63 -23.22 7.07
CA VAL A 732 -4.30 -23.72 7.41
C VAL A 732 -4.48 -25.06 8.12
N LEU A 733 -4.26 -26.16 7.39
CA LEU A 733 -4.45 -27.52 7.92
C LEU A 733 -3.27 -27.93 8.80
N HIS A 734 -3.54 -28.68 9.87
CA HIS A 734 -2.49 -29.22 10.74
C HIS A 734 -1.52 -30.14 9.94
N PRO A 735 -0.20 -30.13 10.20
CA PRO A 735 0.78 -30.98 9.51
C PRO A 735 0.38 -32.47 9.46
N THR A 736 -0.16 -33.03 10.55
CA THR A 736 -0.68 -34.41 10.59
C THR A 736 -1.83 -34.65 9.62
N LEU A 737 -2.73 -33.67 9.45
CA LEU A 737 -3.85 -33.79 8.51
C LEU A 737 -3.33 -33.70 7.07
N GLN A 738 -2.44 -32.74 6.78
CA GLN A 738 -1.76 -32.66 5.47
C GLN A 738 -1.06 -33.98 5.12
N SER A 739 -0.37 -34.61 6.09
CA SER A 739 0.25 -35.92 5.92
C SER A 739 -0.76 -37.00 5.57
N ARG A 740 -1.89 -37.08 6.30
CA ARG A 740 -2.95 -38.07 6.03
C ARG A 740 -3.62 -37.87 4.69
N MET A 741 -3.87 -36.62 4.31
CA MET A 741 -4.43 -36.25 3.01
C MET A 741 -3.47 -36.68 1.89
N ARG A 742 -2.18 -36.41 2.06
CA ARG A 742 -1.13 -36.86 1.13
C ARG A 742 -1.07 -38.38 1.00
N ASP A 743 -1.09 -39.12 2.12
CA ASP A 743 -1.07 -40.59 2.10
C ASP A 743 -2.29 -41.18 1.35
N ARG A 744 -3.40 -40.44 1.31
CA ARG A 744 -4.64 -40.79 0.60
C ARG A 744 -4.73 -40.22 -0.81
N LYS A 745 -3.72 -39.48 -1.28
CA LYS A 745 -3.72 -38.73 -2.55
C LYS A 745 -4.88 -37.74 -2.66
N GLU A 746 -5.27 -37.13 -1.55
CA GLU A 746 -6.26 -36.04 -1.51
C GLU A 746 -5.61 -34.72 -1.96
N ASP A 747 -6.39 -33.86 -2.62
CA ASP A 747 -5.93 -32.59 -3.20
C ASP A 747 -5.69 -31.52 -2.12
N LEU A 748 -4.53 -30.84 -2.18
CA LEU A 748 -4.16 -29.73 -1.32
C LEU A 748 -4.41 -28.34 -1.96
N SER A 749 -5.00 -28.30 -3.15
CA SER A 749 -5.23 -27.07 -3.92
C SER A 749 -6.04 -26.01 -3.18
N ALA A 750 -6.87 -26.38 -2.22
CA ALA A 750 -7.63 -25.45 -1.37
C ALA A 750 -6.73 -24.45 -0.60
N MET A 751 -5.46 -24.82 -0.33
CA MET A 751 -4.46 -23.95 0.30
C MET A 751 -3.64 -23.13 -0.70
N GLU A 752 -3.75 -23.35 -2.01
CA GLU A 752 -3.06 -22.52 -3.00
C GLU A 752 -3.64 -21.10 -3.05
N PRO A 753 -2.86 -20.11 -3.53
CA PRO A 753 -3.35 -18.75 -3.73
C PRO A 753 -4.64 -18.75 -4.55
N SER A 754 -5.56 -17.84 -4.24
CA SER A 754 -6.75 -17.69 -5.09
C SER A 754 -6.33 -17.34 -6.52
N PHE A 755 -5.38 -16.42 -6.72
CA PHE A 755 -4.97 -16.02 -8.07
C PHE A 755 -3.52 -16.40 -8.36
N GLY A 756 -3.29 -17.03 -9.51
CA GLY A 756 -1.96 -17.27 -10.06
C GLY A 756 -1.41 -16.06 -10.80
N ASN A 757 -1.93 -15.73 -11.98
CA ASN A 757 -1.30 -14.74 -12.85
C ASN A 757 -2.24 -13.58 -13.18
N PHE A 758 -1.69 -12.36 -13.15
CA PHE A 758 -2.34 -11.12 -13.58
C PHE A 758 -1.59 -10.45 -14.72
N PHE A 759 -2.35 -9.82 -15.59
CA PHE A 759 -1.86 -9.05 -16.72
C PHE A 759 -2.56 -7.70 -16.84
N LEU A 760 -1.86 -6.72 -17.40
CA LEU A 760 -2.39 -5.40 -17.71
C LEU A 760 -2.48 -5.22 -19.24
N PHE A 761 -3.65 -4.79 -19.71
CA PHE A 761 -3.97 -4.56 -21.12
C PHE A 761 -4.62 -3.19 -21.31
N PRO A 762 -3.84 -2.10 -21.45
CA PRO A 762 -4.40 -0.75 -21.58
C PRO A 762 -5.36 -0.58 -22.75
N GLY A 763 -5.13 -1.25 -23.89
CA GLY A 763 -6.02 -1.22 -25.04
C GLY A 763 -7.38 -1.88 -24.75
N LEU A 764 -7.37 -3.07 -24.14
CA LEU A 764 -8.59 -3.75 -23.68
C LEU A 764 -9.41 -2.90 -22.72
N SER A 765 -8.75 -2.21 -21.77
CA SER A 765 -9.40 -1.34 -20.79
C SER A 765 -10.18 -0.16 -21.40
N MET A 766 -9.95 0.18 -22.67
CA MET A 766 -10.66 1.27 -23.35
C MET A 766 -12.05 0.85 -23.87
N PHE A 767 -12.33 -0.45 -24.01
CA PHE A 767 -13.62 -0.91 -24.48
C PHE A 767 -14.67 -0.79 -23.39
N ASN A 768 -15.74 -0.05 -23.69
CA ASN A 768 -16.87 0.06 -22.77
C ASN A 768 -17.65 -1.25 -22.69
N HIS A 769 -18.24 -1.47 -21.52
CA HIS A 769 -18.90 -2.72 -21.21
C HIS A 769 -20.42 -2.63 -21.38
N SER A 770 -21.04 -3.71 -21.86
CA SER A 770 -22.49 -3.83 -21.91
C SER A 770 -22.96 -5.25 -21.63
N CYS A 771 -24.02 -5.37 -20.84
CA CYS A 771 -24.63 -6.66 -20.52
C CYS A 771 -25.41 -7.22 -21.72
N ARG A 772 -25.60 -8.54 -21.77
CA ARG A 772 -26.35 -9.20 -22.84
C ARG A 772 -27.77 -8.69 -23.00
N PRO A 773 -28.31 -8.56 -24.24
CA PRO A 773 -27.68 -8.80 -25.55
C PRO A 773 -27.11 -7.52 -26.21
N PHE A 774 -26.78 -6.51 -25.41
CA PHE A 774 -26.43 -5.18 -25.91
C PHE A 774 -24.99 -5.10 -26.42
N GLU A 775 -24.14 -6.07 -26.10
CA GLU A 775 -22.78 -6.19 -26.63
C GLU A 775 -22.79 -6.45 -28.14
N ASN A 776 -21.81 -5.88 -28.83
CA ASN A 776 -21.62 -6.10 -30.27
C ASN A 776 -20.24 -6.70 -30.60
N ALA A 777 -19.33 -6.75 -29.63
CA ALA A 777 -18.07 -7.48 -29.69
C ALA A 777 -17.92 -8.42 -28.49
N LEU A 778 -17.10 -9.44 -28.64
CA LEU A 778 -16.64 -10.35 -27.58
C LEU A 778 -15.13 -10.20 -27.42
N TRP A 779 -14.62 -10.63 -26.27
CA TRP A 779 -13.19 -10.64 -25.99
C TRP A 779 -12.76 -11.94 -25.33
N GLY A 780 -11.46 -12.23 -25.34
CA GLY A 780 -10.89 -13.40 -24.70
C GLY A 780 -9.40 -13.59 -24.99
N TYR A 781 -8.76 -14.55 -24.32
CA TYR A 781 -7.38 -14.92 -24.63
C TYR A 781 -7.28 -15.72 -25.94
N ASP A 782 -6.25 -15.46 -26.73
CA ASP A 782 -5.93 -16.18 -27.98
C ASP A 782 -5.63 -17.65 -27.67
N ASP A 783 -6.08 -18.55 -28.54
CA ASP A 783 -5.85 -19.99 -28.41
C ASP A 783 -4.43 -20.39 -28.85
N LYS A 784 -3.75 -19.54 -29.63
CA LYS A 784 -2.36 -19.76 -30.10
C LYS A 784 -1.33 -19.15 -29.17
N VAL A 785 -1.59 -17.94 -28.67
CA VAL A 785 -0.70 -17.19 -27.76
C VAL A 785 -1.46 -16.95 -26.47
N LEU A 786 -1.30 -17.84 -25.49
CA LEU A 786 -2.24 -17.94 -24.36
C LEU A 786 -2.25 -16.73 -23.41
N ASN A 787 -1.27 -15.83 -23.48
CA ASN A 787 -1.23 -14.58 -22.72
C ASN A 787 -1.75 -13.36 -23.51
N ARG A 788 -2.05 -13.49 -24.80
CA ARG A 788 -2.57 -12.42 -25.64
C ARG A 788 -4.09 -12.32 -25.51
N VAL A 789 -4.63 -11.10 -25.44
CA VAL A 789 -6.07 -10.85 -25.51
C VAL A 789 -6.47 -10.46 -26.93
N VAL A 790 -7.63 -10.93 -27.37
CA VAL A 790 -8.27 -10.61 -28.64
C VAL A 790 -9.71 -10.15 -28.42
N VAL A 791 -10.15 -9.21 -29.25
CA VAL A 791 -11.52 -8.70 -29.33
C VAL A 791 -12.04 -8.94 -30.75
N TRP A 792 -13.24 -9.51 -30.90
CA TRP A 792 -13.84 -9.79 -32.21
C TRP A 792 -15.32 -9.45 -32.25
N ALA A 793 -15.86 -9.19 -33.44
CA ALA A 793 -17.26 -8.81 -33.61
C ALA A 793 -18.19 -10.00 -33.31
N ASN A 794 -19.18 -9.80 -32.44
CA ASN A 794 -20.24 -10.78 -32.16
C ASN A 794 -21.33 -10.74 -33.24
N LYS A 795 -21.61 -9.53 -33.74
CA LYS A 795 -22.61 -9.24 -34.78
C LYS A 795 -22.05 -8.19 -35.74
N ASP A 796 -22.72 -7.93 -36.85
CA ASP A 796 -22.32 -6.87 -37.78
C ASP A 796 -22.36 -5.50 -37.06
N ILE A 797 -21.25 -4.76 -37.11
CA ILE A 797 -21.09 -3.43 -36.49
C ILE A 797 -20.99 -2.39 -37.60
N LYS A 798 -21.78 -1.31 -37.51
CA LYS A 798 -21.75 -0.24 -38.52
C LYS A 798 -20.61 0.74 -38.27
N ALA A 799 -20.11 1.37 -39.33
CA ALA A 799 -19.19 2.50 -39.20
C ALA A 799 -19.80 3.59 -38.30
N GLY A 800 -19.03 4.08 -37.32
CA GLY A 800 -19.47 5.05 -36.31
C GLY A 800 -20.24 4.46 -35.13
N GLU A 801 -20.47 3.14 -35.09
CA GLU A 801 -21.07 2.46 -33.94
C GLU A 801 -20.03 2.20 -32.84
N GLU A 802 -20.41 2.39 -31.57
CA GLU A 802 -19.55 2.09 -30.42
C GLU A 802 -19.37 0.58 -30.27
N ILE A 803 -18.14 0.13 -30.14
CA ILE A 803 -17.78 -1.27 -29.89
C ILE A 803 -17.82 -1.51 -28.40
N ARG A 804 -18.76 -2.35 -27.96
CA ARG A 804 -18.97 -2.69 -26.55
C ARG A 804 -18.77 -4.18 -26.34
N ILE A 805 -18.01 -4.49 -25.29
CA ILE A 805 -17.69 -5.86 -24.89
C ILE A 805 -18.51 -6.29 -23.67
N PRO A 806 -18.80 -7.58 -23.50
CA PRO A 806 -19.39 -8.07 -22.27
C PRO A 806 -18.36 -8.05 -21.13
N TYR A 807 -18.88 -7.91 -19.92
CA TYR A 807 -18.14 -8.08 -18.67
C TYR A 807 -17.55 -9.49 -18.48
N GLN A 808 -18.11 -10.50 -19.15
CA GLN A 808 -17.70 -11.91 -19.07
C GLN A 808 -17.32 -12.45 -20.45
N ARG A 809 -16.37 -13.39 -20.49
CA ARG A 809 -15.86 -14.02 -21.72
C ARG A 809 -16.79 -15.13 -22.25
N TYR A 810 -16.68 -15.43 -23.55
CA TYR A 810 -16.96 -16.72 -24.19
C TYR A 810 -15.65 -17.29 -24.77
N ARG A 811 -15.43 -18.62 -24.78
CA ARG A 811 -14.42 -19.19 -25.70
C ARG A 811 -14.86 -18.91 -27.13
N ILE A 812 -13.90 -18.82 -28.06
CA ILE A 812 -14.19 -18.71 -29.51
C ILE A 812 -15.09 -19.89 -29.97
N ALA A 813 -15.08 -21.02 -29.24
CA ALA A 813 -15.81 -22.25 -29.54
C ALA A 813 -17.04 -22.56 -28.66
N ASP A 814 -17.39 -21.75 -27.64
CA ASP A 814 -18.50 -22.10 -26.74
C ASP A 814 -19.87 -21.67 -27.32
N PRO A 815 -20.91 -22.53 -27.27
CA PRO A 815 -22.26 -22.13 -27.61
C PRO A 815 -22.76 -21.06 -26.61
N VAL A 816 -23.28 -19.98 -27.16
CA VAL A 816 -23.88 -18.84 -26.47
C VAL A 816 -25.08 -19.34 -25.63
N GLY A 817 -24.88 -19.64 -24.34
CA GLY A 817 -25.95 -20.05 -23.43
C GLY A 817 -26.97 -18.93 -23.15
N GLU A 818 -28.24 -19.30 -22.99
CA GLU A 818 -29.40 -18.40 -22.86
C GLU A 818 -29.65 -17.89 -21.43
N ASP A 819 -28.83 -18.22 -20.43
CA ASP A 819 -29.13 -17.92 -19.03
C ASP A 819 -28.97 -16.42 -18.70
N PRO A 820 -30.06 -15.69 -18.39
CA PRO A 820 -30.01 -14.26 -18.15
C PRO A 820 -29.33 -13.87 -16.83
N GLU A 821 -29.27 -14.75 -15.83
CA GLU A 821 -28.89 -14.41 -14.45
C GLU A 821 -27.38 -14.42 -14.19
N LEU A 822 -26.62 -15.09 -15.04
CA LEU A 822 -25.17 -15.28 -14.92
C LEU A 822 -24.30 -14.01 -15.00
N ASN A 823 -24.88 -12.84 -15.31
CA ASN A 823 -24.18 -11.64 -15.76
C ASN A 823 -23.65 -10.68 -14.66
N MET A 824 -23.66 -11.05 -13.37
CA MET A 824 -23.58 -10.07 -12.26
C MET A 824 -22.21 -9.88 -11.57
N HIS A 825 -21.13 -10.55 -11.98
CA HIS A 825 -19.92 -10.68 -11.13
C HIS A 825 -18.65 -9.91 -11.55
N ALA A 826 -18.67 -9.02 -12.54
CA ALA A 826 -17.43 -8.38 -13.02
C ALA A 826 -17.17 -6.95 -12.49
N VAL A 827 -17.96 -6.46 -11.54
CA VAL A 827 -17.67 -5.18 -10.85
C VAL A 827 -16.28 -5.23 -10.21
N GLN A 828 -15.86 -6.40 -9.70
CA GLN A 828 -14.51 -6.60 -9.15
C GLN A 828 -13.40 -6.56 -10.22
N LEU A 829 -13.69 -6.91 -11.48
CA LEU A 829 -12.69 -7.00 -12.55
C LEU A 829 -12.48 -5.67 -13.27
N PHE A 830 -13.54 -4.88 -13.40
CA PHE A 830 -13.54 -3.63 -14.17
C PHE A 830 -13.94 -2.42 -13.32
N GLY A 831 -14.05 -2.61 -12.00
CA GLY A 831 -14.26 -1.55 -11.01
C GLY A 831 -15.63 -0.88 -11.01
N LYS A 832 -16.58 -1.25 -11.88
CA LYS A 832 -17.84 -0.51 -12.05
C LYS A 832 -19.09 -1.36 -12.31
N ASN A 833 -20.24 -0.78 -11.96
CA ASN A 833 -21.56 -1.35 -12.26
C ASN A 833 -21.91 -1.25 -13.75
N CYS A 834 -22.72 -2.17 -14.26
CA CYS A 834 -23.21 -2.14 -15.65
C CYS A 834 -24.22 -1.00 -15.84
N GLU A 835 -23.90 -0.03 -16.71
CA GLU A 835 -24.78 1.09 -17.05
C GLU A 835 -25.58 0.86 -18.35
N CYS A 836 -25.63 -0.38 -18.85
CA CYS A 836 -26.38 -0.63 -20.08
C CYS A 836 -27.90 -0.50 -19.87
N PRO A 837 -28.69 -0.33 -20.95
CA PRO A 837 -30.16 -0.22 -20.85
C PRO A 837 -30.86 -1.37 -20.12
N ARG A 838 -30.24 -2.56 -20.06
CA ARG A 838 -30.75 -3.69 -19.27
C ARG A 838 -30.72 -3.43 -17.76
N CYS A 839 -29.68 -2.73 -17.32
CA CYS A 839 -29.38 -2.51 -15.90
C CYS A 839 -29.90 -1.15 -15.44
N GLN A 840 -29.93 -0.15 -16.32
CA GLN A 840 -30.59 1.14 -16.11
C GLN A 840 -32.12 0.93 -16.05
N GLY A 841 -32.67 0.79 -14.83
CA GLY A 841 -34.10 0.54 -14.58
C GLY A 841 -34.38 -0.33 -13.36
N ARG A 842 -33.38 -1.06 -12.85
CA ARG A 842 -33.46 -1.78 -11.57
C ARG A 842 -33.00 -0.88 -10.43
N VAL A 843 -33.77 0.17 -10.11
CA VAL A 843 -33.60 0.86 -8.82
C VAL A 843 -34.19 -0.08 -7.77
N ILE A 844 -33.34 -0.76 -7.00
CA ILE A 844 -33.75 -1.55 -5.84
C ILE A 844 -34.23 -0.55 -4.78
N ALA A 845 -35.53 -0.27 -4.76
CA ALA A 845 -36.13 0.37 -3.60
C ALA A 845 -35.97 -0.58 -2.41
N PRO A 846 -35.47 -0.12 -1.24
CA PRO A 846 -35.53 -0.93 -0.04
C PRO A 846 -37.00 -1.30 0.22
N PRO A 847 -37.31 -2.52 0.68
CA PRO A 847 -38.68 -2.85 1.05
C PRO A 847 -39.11 -1.88 2.15
N VAL A 848 -40.04 -0.99 1.82
CA VAL A 848 -40.70 -0.15 2.81
C VAL A 848 -41.54 -1.11 3.66
N ASP A 849 -41.10 -1.29 4.90
CA ASP A 849 -41.77 -2.10 5.91
C ASP A 849 -43.13 -1.46 6.22
N LYS A 850 -44.16 -1.82 5.44
CA LYS A 850 -45.54 -1.45 5.74
C LYS A 850 -46.05 -2.42 6.79
N GLY A 851 -45.87 -2.01 8.05
CA GLY A 851 -46.34 -2.75 9.19
C GLY A 851 -47.81 -3.20 9.07
N LYS A 852 -48.06 -4.42 9.54
CA LYS A 852 -49.33 -4.84 10.15
C LYS A 852 -49.06 -6.02 11.10
N ALA A 853 -49.57 -5.88 12.32
CA ALA A 853 -49.44 -6.81 13.42
C ALA A 853 -50.36 -8.05 13.30
N ARG A 854 -49.93 -9.16 13.94
CA ARG A 854 -50.66 -10.39 14.37
C ARG A 854 -51.19 -11.30 13.23
N SER A 855 -51.18 -12.64 13.29
CA SER A 855 -51.08 -13.67 14.36
C SER A 855 -50.84 -15.06 13.73
N MET A 856 -50.16 -15.99 14.44
CA MET A 856 -50.08 -17.45 14.14
C MET A 856 -51.44 -18.17 14.41
N PRO A 857 -51.70 -19.46 14.07
CA PRO A 857 -50.84 -20.54 13.51
C PRO A 857 -51.48 -21.45 12.40
N GLY A 858 -50.67 -22.32 11.76
CA GLY A 858 -51.12 -23.68 11.35
C GLY A 858 -50.91 -24.17 9.89
N SER A 859 -50.33 -25.38 9.81
CA SER A 859 -50.38 -26.45 8.79
C SER A 859 -49.64 -26.33 7.44
N ASP A 860 -48.65 -27.22 7.29
CA ASP A 860 -48.30 -28.08 6.15
C ASP A 860 -48.65 -27.59 4.73
N THR A 861 -47.61 -27.36 3.92
CA THR A 861 -47.49 -27.90 2.55
C THR A 861 -46.10 -27.66 1.95
N GLN A 862 -45.51 -28.75 1.48
CA GLN A 862 -44.52 -28.92 0.41
C GLN A 862 -43.60 -27.74 0.04
N ASP A 863 -42.33 -27.90 0.42
CA ASP A 863 -41.17 -27.17 -0.12
C ASP A 863 -40.79 -27.79 -1.48
N ASP A 864 -41.27 -27.20 -2.57
CA ASP A 864 -40.75 -27.46 -3.92
C ASP A 864 -39.68 -26.41 -4.25
N GLY A 865 -38.42 -26.86 -4.15
CA GLY A 865 -37.26 -26.05 -4.40
C GLY A 865 -37.32 -25.32 -5.74
N THR A 866 -37.49 -24.00 -5.66
CA THR A 866 -36.94 -23.00 -6.59
C THR A 866 -37.18 -21.63 -5.96
N VAL A 867 -36.28 -21.23 -5.04
CA VAL A 867 -36.26 -19.85 -4.56
C VAL A 867 -35.49 -19.04 -5.59
N ASP A 868 -36.23 -18.13 -6.22
CA ASP A 868 -35.78 -17.13 -7.19
C ASP A 868 -34.83 -16.14 -6.47
N TRP A 869 -33.52 -16.26 -6.70
CA TRP A 869 -32.49 -15.46 -6.03
C TRP A 869 -31.82 -14.49 -7.00
N THR A 870 -32.27 -13.24 -7.01
CA THR A 870 -31.46 -12.12 -7.54
C THR A 870 -31.10 -11.13 -6.43
N PRO A 871 -29.87 -11.15 -5.91
CA PRO A 871 -29.30 -10.04 -5.15
C PRO A 871 -28.35 -9.21 -6.03
N GLY A 872 -28.61 -7.90 -6.14
CA GLY A 872 -27.61 -6.93 -6.58
C GLY A 872 -26.40 -6.91 -5.62
N PRO A 873 -25.24 -6.36 -6.04
CA PRO A 873 -24.15 -6.10 -5.11
C PRO A 873 -24.66 -5.08 -4.08
N VAL A 874 -24.97 -5.57 -2.88
CA VAL A 874 -25.15 -4.69 -1.74
C VAL A 874 -23.74 -4.32 -1.29
N THR A 875 -23.21 -3.23 -1.87
CA THR A 875 -22.24 -2.40 -1.15
C THR A 875 -22.97 -1.91 0.08
N ILE A 876 -22.85 -2.62 1.22
CA ILE A 876 -23.23 -2.04 2.50
C ILE A 876 -22.27 -0.87 2.68
N PRO A 877 -22.73 0.38 2.55
CA PRO A 877 -21.84 1.50 2.76
C PRO A 877 -21.40 1.40 4.22
N PRO A 878 -20.09 1.42 4.54
CA PRO A 878 -19.68 1.79 5.87
C PRO A 878 -19.95 3.28 5.97
N LYS A 879 -21.22 3.68 6.14
CA LYS A 879 -21.49 5.02 6.61
C LYS A 879 -20.72 5.14 7.92
N GLN A 880 -19.79 6.09 8.01
CA GLN A 880 -19.11 6.39 9.28
C GLN A 880 -20.10 6.82 10.38
N GLU A 881 -21.39 7.01 10.03
CA GLU A 881 -22.53 6.95 10.94
C GLU A 881 -22.52 5.71 11.86
N TYR A 882 -21.80 4.61 11.58
CA TYR A 882 -21.72 3.44 12.48
C TYR A 882 -21.10 3.74 13.84
N TRP A 883 -20.04 4.55 13.92
CA TRP A 883 -19.47 4.92 15.21
C TRP A 883 -20.50 5.70 16.05
N ARG A 884 -21.33 6.56 15.44
CA ARG A 884 -22.42 7.28 16.13
C ARG A 884 -23.67 6.42 16.37
N GLY A 885 -24.03 5.55 15.45
CA GLY A 885 -25.24 4.73 15.47
C GLY A 885 -25.12 3.52 16.41
N VAL A 886 -23.95 2.90 16.49
CA VAL A 886 -23.65 1.80 17.44
C VAL A 886 -23.49 2.36 18.87
N LEU A 887 -22.96 3.57 19.00
CA LEU A 887 -22.81 4.21 20.31
C LEU A 887 -24.05 5.01 20.75
N GLY A 888 -24.99 5.32 19.84
CA GLY A 888 -26.25 6.03 20.11
C GLY A 888 -26.14 7.57 19.99
N GLU A 889 -27.16 8.23 19.40
CA GLU A 889 -27.19 9.69 19.18
C GLU A 889 -27.17 10.53 20.48
N ASN A 890 -27.57 9.93 21.60
CA ASN A 890 -27.60 10.58 22.92
C ASN A 890 -26.35 10.32 23.79
N ASN A 891 -25.45 9.43 23.38
CA ASN A 891 -24.21 9.18 24.12
C ASN A 891 -23.17 10.21 23.69
N SER A 892 -23.37 11.44 24.17
CA SER A 892 -22.31 12.43 24.24
C SER A 892 -21.08 11.80 24.93
N GLU A 893 -19.87 12.21 24.53
CA GLU A 893 -18.61 11.82 25.21
C GLU A 893 -18.68 11.97 26.75
N LEU A 894 -19.62 12.76 27.27
CA LEU A 894 -19.93 12.97 28.69
C LEU A 894 -20.61 11.78 29.41
N ASP A 895 -21.42 10.97 28.74
CA ASP A 895 -22.07 9.81 29.36
C ASP A 895 -21.09 8.65 29.55
N TYR A 896 -20.15 8.51 28.61
CA TYR A 896 -19.01 7.59 28.73
C TYR A 896 -18.04 8.01 29.84
N LEU A 897 -17.86 9.32 30.08
CA LEU A 897 -17.11 9.86 31.22
C LEU A 897 -17.83 9.67 32.57
N ARG A 898 -19.14 9.35 32.58
CA ARG A 898 -19.93 9.07 33.79
C ARG A 898 -19.87 7.60 34.19
N GLU A 899 -20.07 6.66 33.24
CA GLU A 899 -19.78 5.23 33.46
C GLU A 899 -18.30 5.02 33.83
N TYR A 900 -17.41 5.87 33.30
CA TYR A 900 -15.99 5.89 33.65
C TYR A 900 -15.71 6.27 35.11
N ARG A 901 -16.54 7.13 35.73
CA ARG A 901 -16.35 7.49 37.14
C ARG A 901 -16.71 6.30 38.04
N GLU A 902 -17.81 5.63 37.71
CA GLU A 902 -18.29 4.44 38.44
C GLU A 902 -17.31 3.26 38.32
N ILE A 903 -16.72 2.99 37.14
CA ILE A 903 -15.74 1.91 36.95
C ILE A 903 -14.38 2.23 37.58
N VAL A 904 -13.96 3.50 37.58
CA VAL A 904 -12.71 3.93 38.23
C VAL A 904 -12.84 3.83 39.74
N ASP A 905 -13.99 4.21 40.30
CA ASP A 905 -14.28 4.08 41.74
C ASP A 905 -14.31 2.60 42.16
N ASP A 906 -14.90 1.71 41.34
CA ASP A 906 -14.97 0.26 41.60
C ASP A 906 -13.59 -0.44 41.56
N ILE A 907 -12.68 0.04 40.70
CA ILE A 907 -11.29 -0.45 40.64
C ILE A 907 -10.44 0.15 41.76
N TYR A 908 -10.71 1.39 42.17
CA TYR A 908 -10.01 2.03 43.29
C TYR A 908 -10.36 1.36 44.62
N GLU A 909 -11.64 1.05 44.86
CA GLU A 909 -12.09 0.31 46.06
C GLU A 909 -11.53 -1.12 46.09
N LYS A 910 -11.42 -1.79 44.93
CA LYS A 910 -10.97 -3.20 44.88
C LYS A 910 -9.46 -3.40 45.06
N TYR A 911 -8.65 -2.36 44.87
CA TYR A 911 -7.19 -2.41 44.97
C TYR A 911 -6.61 -1.56 46.11
N TYR A 912 -7.39 -0.65 46.69
CA TYR A 912 -7.00 0.15 47.85
C TYR A 912 -8.08 0.07 48.94
N ASP A 913 -8.15 -1.08 49.61
CA ASP A 913 -8.68 -1.17 50.98
C ASP A 913 -7.76 -0.34 51.91
N LEU A 914 -7.99 0.97 51.97
CA LEU A 914 -7.52 1.77 53.09
C LEU A 914 -8.58 1.66 54.18
N ASP A 915 -8.33 0.74 55.11
CA ASP A 915 -9.08 0.55 56.34
C ASP A 915 -9.14 1.90 57.11
N PRO A 916 -10.31 2.56 57.25
CA PRO A 916 -10.38 3.90 57.82
C PRO A 916 -10.28 3.96 59.35
N ASP A 917 -10.21 2.82 60.05
CA ASP A 917 -10.26 2.77 61.51
C ASP A 917 -8.94 2.28 62.14
N SER A 918 -7.96 3.19 62.22
CA SER A 918 -7.05 3.22 63.38
C SER A 918 -6.45 4.61 63.57
N GLN A 919 -7.30 5.54 64.04
CA GLN A 919 -6.79 6.74 64.69
C GLN A 919 -6.23 6.38 66.07
N GLY A 920 -4.90 6.47 66.17
CA GLY A 920 -4.22 7.14 67.27
C GLY A 920 -4.04 6.37 68.57
N GLU A 921 -2.81 5.93 68.83
CA GLU A 921 -2.18 6.19 70.13
C GLU A 921 -0.75 6.70 69.90
N GLU A 922 -0.47 7.86 70.49
CA GLU A 922 0.85 8.44 70.65
C GLU A 922 1.74 7.51 71.49
N GLU A 923 3.03 7.39 71.18
CA GLU A 923 4.07 7.65 72.19
C GLU A 923 5.48 7.74 71.58
N LYS A 924 6.32 8.44 72.35
CA LYS A 924 7.60 9.04 71.98
C LYS A 924 8.77 8.04 71.91
N LYS A 925 9.69 8.38 71.01
CA LYS A 925 11.17 8.39 71.14
C LYS A 925 11.95 7.17 71.69
N GLU A 926 13.04 6.95 70.93
CA GLU A 926 14.39 6.53 71.32
C GLU A 926 14.67 5.03 71.53
N GLY A 927 15.76 4.58 70.90
CA GLY A 927 16.55 3.44 71.39
C GLY A 927 16.76 2.30 70.40
N ASP A 928 17.81 2.42 69.61
CA ASP A 928 18.86 1.43 69.32
C ASP A 928 18.59 -0.09 69.27
N GLU A 929 19.29 -0.67 68.28
CA GLU A 929 20.02 -1.94 68.30
C GLU A 929 19.30 -3.29 68.05
N ALA A 930 19.63 -3.79 66.85
CA ALA A 930 20.36 -5.05 66.63
C ALA A 930 19.61 -6.37 66.38
N ALA A 931 20.29 -7.16 65.54
CA ALA A 931 20.28 -8.61 65.37
C ALA A 931 19.10 -9.21 64.55
N ASP A 932 19.37 -9.73 63.35
CA ASP A 932 19.82 -11.12 63.06
C ASP A 932 18.66 -12.12 63.25
N VAL A 933 18.40 -13.15 62.45
CA VAL A 933 18.95 -13.71 61.21
C VAL A 933 18.10 -14.97 60.91
N LYS A 934 17.96 -15.34 59.61
CA LYS A 934 17.59 -16.68 59.06
C LYS A 934 16.18 -17.23 59.33
N ALA A 935 15.35 -17.60 58.34
CA ALA A 935 15.52 -18.49 57.17
C ALA A 935 15.82 -19.95 57.52
N GLY A 936 14.82 -20.82 57.34
CA GLY A 936 14.94 -22.28 57.42
C GLY A 936 13.57 -22.99 57.48
N ASP A 937 12.93 -23.15 56.32
CA ASP A 937 12.47 -24.42 55.69
C ASP A 937 12.41 -25.73 56.53
N PRO A 938 11.70 -26.78 56.08
CA PRO A 938 10.26 -26.87 55.76
C PRO A 938 9.68 -28.24 56.25
N GLU A 939 8.50 -28.58 55.72
CA GLU A 939 7.94 -29.94 55.52
C GLU A 939 7.00 -30.59 56.55
N ASP A 940 5.87 -31.00 55.96
CA ASP A 940 5.07 -32.20 56.16
C ASP A 940 4.08 -32.37 57.33
N ILE A 941 2.83 -32.04 56.97
CA ILE A 941 1.69 -32.96 56.80
C ILE A 941 1.28 -33.84 58.00
N SER A 942 0.01 -33.60 58.37
CA SER A 942 -1.00 -34.52 58.93
C SER A 942 -1.06 -34.71 60.44
N GLY A 943 -2.30 -34.68 60.94
CA GLY A 943 -2.67 -35.49 62.11
C GLY A 943 -3.36 -34.77 63.25
N SER A 944 -4.57 -34.26 63.01
CA SER A 944 -5.80 -34.50 63.81
C SER A 944 -5.77 -34.52 65.35
N LYS A 945 -6.72 -33.75 65.92
CA LYS A 945 -7.38 -33.87 67.25
C LYS A 945 -6.47 -33.49 68.44
N GLU A 946 -6.85 -32.60 69.34
CA GLU A 946 -8.15 -32.11 69.84
C GLU A 946 -8.16 -30.58 69.98
#